data_AF-A0A4Q2DF99-F1
#
_entry.id   AF-A0A4Q2DF99-F1
#
_cell.length_a   1.000
_cell.length_b   1.000
_cell.length_c   1.000
_cell.angle_alpha   90.00
_cell.angle_beta   90.00
_cell.angle_gamma   90.00
#
_symmetry.space_group_name_H-M   'P 1'
#
loop_
_entity.id
_entity.type
_entity.pdbx_description
1 polymer ?
#
loop_
_entity_poly.entity_id
_entity_poly.type
_entity_poly.pdbx_seq_one_letter_code
_entity_poly.pdbx_strand_id
1 'polypeptide(L)'
;MSSRPLFALIIGIDDYTEKTGLPGLKGAVADADRVQRWISTRFHGAQIQTLRNSEAKRDAIIRALKDLSTNSAIEHDDPILIFYAGHGTEGDAPKEWCWDSQKIQMIVPWDYGHSVDPGHTVVEGIPDCTLGALLRKLANEKGNNITVILDCCHSGSGTRSDSDTRVRGGLRVEAIPPNLDQDLFGNDNTRGVGVRYKFRHHGLSSHVLLAACAPNEEAKEHGSSGAFTRALLKVLDQDNVDTAEMTYKDLIDSIELLPGQTPQCEANDKNRFLFDSKISDKKPFWRAKSKDQQLTIVGAGACYGTSIGSTFAVWRSREDVQKPPLTTVVVNIVKPHESMAPFEMKFSARSFVAQIKKNPTPQLSIYAPEVIQNMDCFKASISGTKDLPPPSVSVTRNKALACIGFTYLDEHDEIGFEPLNPEERQQKIPHTIPATADDLRRALRHLCHYYYHRDRVNRSPPVVGAEDKVPFSSKFTLGLFKLQENEEEKYVEKGQNLNIAATGVELIIGPDNEDDSYGFKITNNTDFPVFPYLFYFDSSNFSITSIYQPVAATKTEAEDSTNFSLRRNEFLTIGYGSAGGIPHSFAISNPDLDQEQGYIRLFLSGRPVDLSHLEQGKISVQARGLLSNLKKFRKPPTLWDVITIPVVLKREEMIGIIGSRNDGKSAFIDRLFESLYGKKTPEPSFETQFIKEYNITLPKPERSFVLVDLPGFQGSNIEDHATALQDLVEYLGTQYNNGRRFKSLVWCYKISKPKFMAIDELNVNLVKDIVGPSGLKNLVALTTDWNNGAGVATNVAARTRAVAGVVSPLYRYESMENHLKSRFKGVEFKRFGTFKPSDPAGRERMLGSASAEDPLKLIRSLLQSKGTEKLQVQHEVCKARTVAGTTAGRRLRDRFEAEIKKKEELIQALDTELEELDEHDKKQSEIQGEKRSAESDIAQWKGFLEDIDSKTVV
;
A
#
# COMPACT_ATOMS: atom_id res chain seq x y z
N MET A 1 7.27 -7.06 37.30
CA MET A 1 8.13 -7.60 36.22
C MET A 1 7.38 -8.68 35.48
N SER A 2 7.55 -8.75 34.16
CA SER A 2 6.83 -9.68 33.28
C SER A 2 6.93 -11.13 33.78
N SER A 3 5.82 -11.87 33.72
CA SER A 3 5.75 -13.30 34.09
C SER A 3 6.33 -14.22 33.00
N ARG A 4 6.92 -13.66 31.95
CA ARG A 4 7.45 -14.37 30.78
C ARG A 4 8.98 -14.49 30.84
N PRO A 5 9.57 -15.62 30.42
CA PRO A 5 11.02 -15.80 30.39
C PRO A 5 11.69 -14.91 29.33
N LEU A 6 12.80 -14.26 29.69
CA LEU A 6 13.63 -13.48 28.75
C LEU A 6 14.61 -14.40 28.01
N PHE A 7 14.67 -14.30 26.70
CA PHE A 7 15.66 -14.98 25.88
C PHE A 7 16.71 -13.98 25.40
N ALA A 8 17.99 -14.32 25.54
CA ALA A 8 19.07 -13.41 25.18
C ALA A 8 20.18 -14.08 24.38
N LEU A 9 20.66 -13.38 23.33
CA LEU A 9 21.91 -13.68 22.63
C LEU A 9 22.90 -12.54 22.93
N ILE A 10 24.01 -12.85 23.59
CA ILE A 10 24.98 -11.86 24.05
C ILE A 10 26.35 -12.16 23.43
N ILE A 11 26.85 -11.22 22.64
CA ILE A 11 28.07 -11.37 21.84
C ILE A 11 29.09 -10.31 22.28
N GLY A 12 30.33 -10.73 22.54
CA GLY A 12 31.44 -9.84 22.91
C GLY A 12 32.75 -10.30 22.28
N ILE A 13 33.44 -9.40 21.57
CA ILE A 13 34.66 -9.74 20.82
C ILE A 13 35.76 -8.71 21.12
N ASP A 14 36.80 -9.13 21.83
CA ASP A 14 38.01 -8.36 22.09
C ASP A 14 39.20 -8.85 21.23
N ASP A 15 39.31 -10.17 21.06
CA ASP A 15 40.52 -10.83 20.54
C ASP A 15 40.61 -10.82 19.00
N TYR A 16 40.50 -9.65 18.37
CA TYR A 16 40.76 -9.50 16.94
C TYR A 16 42.25 -9.78 16.63
N THR A 17 42.50 -10.66 15.66
CA THR A 17 43.86 -11.11 15.30
C THR A 17 44.47 -10.23 14.22
N GLU A 18 45.80 -10.26 14.04
CA GLU A 18 46.47 -9.53 12.94
C GLU A 18 45.88 -9.85 11.55
N LYS A 19 45.33 -11.06 11.37
CA LYS A 19 44.67 -11.48 10.12
C LYS A 19 43.37 -10.71 9.82
N THR A 20 42.72 -10.17 10.84
CA THR A 20 41.48 -9.38 10.69
C THR A 20 41.78 -7.96 10.19
N GLY A 21 43.04 -7.50 10.27
CA GLY A 21 43.42 -6.12 9.99
C GLY A 21 42.92 -5.11 11.05
N LEU A 22 42.30 -5.58 12.13
CA LEU A 22 41.70 -4.75 13.18
C LEU A 22 42.51 -4.82 14.48
N PRO A 23 42.62 -3.70 15.22
CA PRO A 23 43.24 -3.72 16.55
C PRO A 23 42.35 -4.50 17.52
N GLY A 24 42.95 -5.30 18.40
CA GLY A 24 42.22 -5.92 19.50
C GLY A 24 41.56 -4.87 20.40
N LEU A 25 40.40 -5.19 20.98
CA LEU A 25 39.69 -4.36 21.96
C LEU A 25 40.00 -4.86 23.39
N LYS A 26 39.53 -4.15 24.42
CA LYS A 26 39.70 -4.56 25.83
C LYS A 26 38.40 -4.60 26.64
N GLY A 27 37.34 -4.00 26.13
CA GLY A 27 36.10 -3.83 26.88
C GLY A 27 34.91 -4.61 26.36
N ALA A 28 34.96 -5.22 25.18
CA ALA A 28 33.78 -5.80 24.53
C ALA A 28 33.30 -7.08 25.22
N VAL A 29 34.22 -7.98 25.61
CA VAL A 29 33.87 -9.18 26.39
C VAL A 29 33.41 -8.78 27.79
N ALA A 30 34.10 -7.84 28.42
CA ALA A 30 33.74 -7.34 29.74
C ALA A 30 32.36 -6.67 29.77
N ASP A 31 31.97 -5.97 28.70
CA ASP A 31 30.63 -5.39 28.53
C ASP A 31 29.57 -6.48 28.39
N ALA A 32 29.81 -7.46 27.52
CA ALA A 32 28.93 -8.60 27.33
C ALA A 32 28.69 -9.38 28.64
N ASP A 33 29.72 -9.57 29.45
CA ASP A 33 29.62 -10.24 30.75
C ASP A 33 28.87 -9.41 31.80
N ARG A 34 28.99 -8.07 31.75
CA ARG A 34 28.20 -7.18 32.61
C ARG A 34 26.71 -7.21 32.24
N VAL A 35 26.38 -7.20 30.95
CA VAL A 35 25.00 -7.32 30.48
C VAL A 35 24.42 -8.68 30.86
N GLN A 36 25.17 -9.77 30.69
CA GLN A 36 24.77 -11.10 31.14
C GLN A 36 24.47 -11.12 32.65
N ARG A 37 25.36 -10.56 33.47
CA ARG A 37 25.17 -10.50 34.93
C ARG A 37 23.94 -9.68 35.31
N TRP A 38 23.73 -8.54 34.66
CA TRP A 38 22.56 -7.70 34.88
C TRP A 38 21.25 -8.45 34.55
N ILE A 39 21.20 -9.16 33.41
CA ILE A 39 20.05 -9.99 33.04
C ILE A 39 19.78 -11.07 34.09
N SER A 40 20.80 -11.86 34.46
CA SER A 40 20.65 -12.96 35.42
C SER A 40 20.21 -12.48 36.81
N THR A 41 20.60 -11.26 37.19
CA THR A 41 20.22 -10.66 38.48
C THR A 41 18.78 -10.18 38.46
N ARG A 42 18.31 -9.63 37.32
CA ARG A 42 17.03 -8.94 37.22
C ARG A 42 15.88 -9.81 36.69
N PHE A 43 16.20 -10.82 35.89
CA PHE A 43 15.24 -11.72 35.23
C PHE A 43 15.50 -13.17 35.65
N HIS A 44 14.82 -13.61 36.71
CA HIS A 44 14.89 -15.00 37.15
C HIS A 44 14.30 -15.93 36.09
N GLY A 45 15.08 -16.93 35.65
CA GLY A 45 14.68 -17.87 34.59
C GLY A 45 14.99 -17.41 33.16
N ALA A 46 15.76 -16.34 32.98
CA ALA A 46 16.24 -15.95 31.65
C ALA A 46 17.11 -17.05 31.02
N GLN A 47 16.91 -17.28 29.72
CA GLN A 47 17.73 -18.19 28.91
C GLN A 47 18.74 -17.36 28.10
N ILE A 48 20.02 -17.56 28.36
CA ILE A 48 21.09 -16.73 27.79
C ILE A 48 22.04 -17.61 26.98
N GLN A 49 22.17 -17.32 25.69
CA GLN A 49 23.24 -17.81 24.84
C GLN A 49 24.34 -16.75 24.74
N THR A 50 25.59 -17.17 24.95
CA THR A 50 26.75 -16.28 24.89
C THR A 50 27.72 -16.74 23.81
N LEU A 51 28.29 -15.78 23.07
CA LEU A 51 29.41 -16.01 22.18
C LEU A 51 30.54 -15.03 22.55
N ARG A 52 31.73 -15.54 22.88
CA ARG A 52 32.90 -14.72 23.22
C ARG A 52 34.07 -15.01 22.28
N ASN A 53 34.74 -13.96 21.82
CA ASN A 53 35.99 -14.06 21.03
C ASN A 53 35.90 -15.17 19.96
N SER A 54 36.73 -16.21 20.04
CA SER A 54 36.80 -17.31 19.07
C SER A 54 35.51 -18.13 18.90
N GLU A 55 34.54 -18.00 19.80
CA GLU A 55 33.20 -18.59 19.67
C GLU A 55 32.28 -17.74 18.79
N ALA A 56 32.51 -16.42 18.72
CA ALA A 56 31.72 -15.45 17.97
C ALA A 56 32.14 -15.40 16.49
N LYS A 57 32.19 -16.57 15.85
CA LYS A 57 32.40 -16.73 14.41
C LYS A 57 31.17 -16.30 13.63
N ARG A 58 31.36 -15.93 12.36
CA ARG A 58 30.28 -15.48 11.47
C ARG A 58 29.13 -16.50 11.42
N ASP A 59 29.46 -17.78 11.22
CA ASP A 59 28.49 -18.86 11.12
C ASP A 59 27.75 -19.09 12.45
N ALA A 60 28.46 -19.00 13.57
CA ALA A 60 27.91 -19.16 14.92
C ALA A 60 26.92 -18.05 15.27
N ILE A 61 27.24 -16.79 14.93
CA ILE A 61 26.33 -15.65 15.14
C ILE A 61 25.05 -15.80 14.31
N ILE A 62 25.18 -16.11 13.01
CA ILE A 62 24.03 -16.29 12.11
C ILE A 62 23.17 -17.48 12.59
N ARG A 63 23.80 -18.59 12.99
CA ARG A 63 23.11 -19.77 13.50
C ARG A 63 22.34 -19.44 14.79
N ALA A 64 22.95 -18.76 15.74
CA ALA A 64 22.28 -18.36 16.98
C ALA A 64 21.04 -17.47 16.72
N LEU A 65 21.13 -16.52 15.77
CA LEU A 65 19.98 -15.70 15.37
C LEU A 65 18.86 -16.53 14.71
N LYS A 66 19.22 -17.51 13.87
CA LYS A 66 18.25 -18.46 13.28
C LYS A 66 17.62 -19.34 14.35
N ASP A 67 18.40 -19.83 15.32
CA ASP A 67 17.92 -20.70 16.39
C ASP A 67 16.89 -19.99 17.27
N LEU A 68 17.03 -18.68 17.52
CA LEU A 68 15.98 -17.90 18.19
C LEU A 68 14.64 -17.95 17.44
N SER A 69 14.65 -17.96 16.10
CA SER A 69 13.41 -18.00 15.30
C SER A 69 12.73 -19.38 15.32
N THR A 70 13.49 -20.45 15.50
CA THR A 70 12.98 -21.84 15.48
C THR A 70 12.82 -22.46 16.87
N ASN A 71 13.32 -21.81 17.92
CA ASN A 71 13.25 -22.32 19.29
C ASN A 71 11.80 -22.42 19.77
N SER A 72 11.34 -23.64 20.04
CA SER A 72 9.98 -23.93 20.51
C SER A 72 9.69 -23.49 21.94
N ALA A 73 10.73 -23.21 22.73
CA ALA A 73 10.59 -22.67 24.09
C ALA A 73 10.22 -21.17 24.11
N ILE A 74 10.40 -20.47 22.98
CA ILE A 74 10.05 -19.04 22.85
C ILE A 74 8.61 -18.94 22.34
N GLU A 75 7.71 -18.45 23.18
CA GLU A 75 6.33 -18.15 22.80
C GLU A 75 6.23 -16.82 22.05
N HIS A 76 5.11 -16.60 21.36
CA HIS A 76 4.88 -15.34 20.65
C HIS A 76 4.83 -14.15 21.64
N ASP A 77 5.56 -13.09 21.31
CA ASP A 77 5.80 -11.88 22.12
C ASP A 77 6.60 -12.10 23.41
N ASP A 78 7.25 -13.25 23.59
CA ASP A 78 8.29 -13.37 24.62
C ASP A 78 9.43 -12.38 24.34
N PRO A 79 10.02 -11.78 25.38
CA PRO A 79 11.05 -10.77 25.17
C PRO A 79 12.36 -11.43 24.72
N ILE A 80 12.91 -10.90 23.63
CA ILE A 80 14.18 -11.34 23.05
C ILE A 80 15.16 -10.16 23.08
N LEU A 81 16.35 -10.37 23.63
CA LEU A 81 17.44 -9.39 23.68
C LEU A 81 18.67 -9.89 22.92
N ILE A 82 19.12 -9.14 21.94
CA ILE A 82 20.36 -9.37 21.20
C ILE A 82 21.33 -8.25 21.57
N PHE A 83 22.46 -8.59 22.17
CA PHE A 83 23.51 -7.65 22.54
C PHE A 83 24.79 -7.97 21.77
N TYR A 84 25.39 -6.95 21.15
CA TYR A 84 26.68 -7.06 20.48
C TYR A 84 27.62 -5.94 20.94
N ALA A 85 28.82 -6.32 21.35
CA ALA A 85 29.96 -5.43 21.55
C ALA A 85 31.17 -5.96 20.78
N GLY A 86 31.80 -5.09 19.98
CA GLY A 86 32.90 -5.46 19.08
C GLY A 86 33.16 -4.36 18.05
N HIS A 87 33.93 -4.67 17.01
CA HIS A 87 34.14 -3.76 15.88
C HIS A 87 32.93 -3.73 14.93
N GLY A 88 32.57 -2.54 14.46
CA GLY A 88 31.79 -2.37 13.25
C GLY A 88 32.68 -1.96 12.09
N THR A 89 32.23 -2.16 10.86
CA THR A 89 32.90 -1.63 9.67
C THR A 89 31.87 -1.16 8.63
N GLU A 90 32.35 -0.54 7.57
CA GLU A 90 31.61 -0.17 6.37
C GLU A 90 32.29 -0.72 5.12
N GLY A 91 31.50 -1.14 4.14
CA GLY A 91 31.99 -1.59 2.83
C GLY A 91 31.16 -1.02 1.70
N ASP A 92 31.72 -0.98 0.50
CA ASP A 92 30.97 -0.52 -0.67
C ASP A 92 29.93 -1.57 -1.06
N ALA A 93 28.71 -1.09 -1.30
CA ALA A 93 27.62 -1.95 -1.74
C ALA A 93 27.95 -2.58 -3.10
N PRO A 94 27.74 -3.89 -3.29
CA PRO A 94 27.85 -4.50 -4.61
C PRO A 94 26.85 -3.84 -5.55
N LYS A 95 27.20 -3.66 -6.83
CA LYS A 95 26.31 -3.02 -7.82
C LYS A 95 25.02 -3.81 -7.96
N GLU A 96 25.13 -5.13 -7.89
CA GLU A 96 24.06 -6.13 -7.99
C GLU A 96 23.04 -6.04 -6.84
N TRP A 97 23.38 -5.36 -5.75
CA TRP A 97 22.43 -5.12 -4.65
C TRP A 97 21.57 -3.87 -4.87
N CYS A 98 21.84 -3.09 -5.92
CA CYS A 98 21.11 -1.89 -6.33
C CYS A 98 20.92 -0.83 -5.21
N TRP A 99 21.92 -0.63 -4.34
CA TRP A 99 21.82 0.17 -3.11
C TRP A 99 21.93 1.70 -3.32
N ASP A 100 20.99 2.48 -2.77
CA ASP A 100 20.94 3.96 -2.90
C ASP A 100 22.08 4.68 -2.13
N SER A 101 22.44 4.18 -0.95
CA SER A 101 23.72 4.46 -0.28
C SER A 101 24.88 3.68 -0.91
N GLN A 102 25.96 4.37 -1.24
CA GLN A 102 27.18 3.71 -1.74
C GLN A 102 27.85 2.78 -0.70
N LYS A 103 27.47 2.88 0.58
CA LYS A 103 28.10 2.15 1.70
C LYS A 103 27.10 1.34 2.51
N ILE A 104 27.53 0.15 2.92
CA ILE A 104 26.82 -0.82 3.77
C ILE A 104 27.57 -0.98 5.08
N GLN A 105 26.82 -0.95 6.18
CA GLN A 105 27.35 -1.08 7.53
C GLN A 105 27.30 -2.55 7.97
N MET A 106 28.34 -3.00 8.69
CA MET A 106 28.47 -4.39 9.10
C MET A 106 28.95 -4.50 10.55
N ILE A 107 28.50 -5.53 11.28
CA ILE A 107 29.18 -6.00 12.49
C ILE A 107 30.28 -6.97 12.11
N VAL A 108 31.38 -6.99 12.86
CA VAL A 108 32.57 -7.78 12.52
C VAL A 108 32.68 -9.02 13.43
N PRO A 109 32.53 -10.24 12.88
CA PRO A 109 32.79 -11.50 13.59
C PRO A 109 34.27 -11.70 13.91
N TRP A 110 34.59 -12.64 14.80
CA TRP A 110 35.98 -12.90 15.21
C TRP A 110 36.86 -13.46 14.08
N ASP A 111 36.28 -14.27 13.21
CA ASP A 111 36.95 -14.91 12.07
C ASP A 111 36.97 -14.05 10.80
N TYR A 112 36.55 -12.78 10.89
CA TYR A 112 36.62 -11.83 9.78
C TYR A 112 38.00 -11.80 9.11
N GLY A 113 38.04 -11.89 7.78
CA GLY A 113 39.28 -11.93 7.01
C GLY A 113 40.03 -13.28 7.03
N HIS A 114 39.55 -14.29 7.75
CA HIS A 114 40.16 -15.63 7.73
C HIS A 114 39.82 -16.34 6.41
N SER A 115 40.79 -17.09 5.86
CA SER A 115 40.59 -17.86 4.63
C SER A 115 39.62 -19.01 4.86
N VAL A 116 38.57 -19.10 4.05
CA VAL A 116 37.57 -20.19 4.11
C VAL A 116 38.06 -21.42 3.35
N ASP A 117 38.76 -21.22 2.23
CA ASP A 117 39.35 -22.27 1.40
C ASP A 117 40.77 -21.89 0.93
N PRO A 118 41.61 -22.85 0.45
CA PRO A 118 42.96 -22.58 -0.05
C PRO A 118 43.07 -21.73 -1.35
N GLY A 119 42.04 -20.95 -1.71
CA GLY A 119 41.93 -20.35 -3.05
C GLY A 119 41.04 -19.11 -3.20
N HIS A 120 41.17 -18.12 -2.32
CA HIS A 120 40.74 -16.70 -2.52
C HIS A 120 39.41 -16.22 -1.91
N THR A 121 38.74 -16.96 -1.01
CA THR A 121 37.56 -16.45 -0.28
C THR A 121 37.87 -16.23 1.20
N VAL A 122 37.57 -15.04 1.70
CA VAL A 122 37.71 -14.68 3.12
C VAL A 122 36.34 -14.59 3.80
N VAL A 123 36.30 -14.77 5.12
CA VAL A 123 35.09 -14.56 5.90
C VAL A 123 34.76 -13.06 5.94
N GLU A 124 33.57 -12.71 5.46
CA GLU A 124 33.08 -11.33 5.43
C GLU A 124 32.42 -10.91 6.75
N GLY A 125 32.16 -9.60 6.89
CA GLY A 125 31.31 -9.08 7.96
C GLY A 125 29.89 -9.63 7.90
N ILE A 126 29.06 -9.26 8.87
CA ILE A 126 27.61 -9.47 8.81
C ILE A 126 26.98 -8.11 8.49
N PRO A 127 26.52 -7.90 7.24
CA PRO A 127 25.83 -6.68 6.84
C PRO A 127 24.55 -6.41 7.61
N ASP A 128 24.21 -5.13 7.71
CA ASP A 128 22.94 -4.67 8.26
C ASP A 128 21.73 -5.24 7.50
N CYS A 129 21.85 -5.49 6.19
CA CYS A 129 20.83 -6.16 5.39
C CYS A 129 20.64 -7.63 5.80
N THR A 130 21.72 -8.37 6.01
CA THR A 130 21.71 -9.74 6.53
C THR A 130 21.08 -9.78 7.92
N LEU A 131 21.53 -8.91 8.82
CA LEU A 131 20.98 -8.80 10.17
C LEU A 131 19.49 -8.44 10.14
N GLY A 132 19.10 -7.50 9.28
CA GLY A 132 17.70 -7.10 9.09
C GLY A 132 16.82 -8.24 8.56
N ALA A 133 17.31 -9.05 7.64
CA ALA A 133 16.59 -10.22 7.13
C ALA A 133 16.35 -11.27 8.22
N LEU A 134 17.40 -11.58 9.01
CA LEU A 134 17.31 -12.51 10.14
C LEU A 134 16.34 -12.00 11.23
N LEU A 135 16.42 -10.73 11.60
CA LEU A 135 15.54 -10.11 12.59
C LEU A 135 14.08 -10.06 12.13
N ARG A 136 13.84 -9.84 10.83
CA ARG A 136 12.48 -9.88 10.25
C ARG A 136 11.91 -11.30 10.32
N LYS A 137 12.69 -12.31 9.95
CA LYS A 137 12.25 -13.71 10.09
C LYS A 137 11.93 -14.03 11.55
N LEU A 138 12.79 -13.62 12.47
CA LEU A 138 12.56 -13.77 13.90
C LEU A 138 11.26 -13.09 14.35
N ALA A 139 11.02 -11.85 13.93
CA ALA A 139 9.81 -11.10 14.28
C ALA A 139 8.53 -11.73 13.70
N ASN A 140 8.59 -12.29 12.50
CA ASN A 140 7.44 -12.97 11.89
C ASN A 140 7.06 -14.24 12.65
N GLU A 141 8.04 -14.98 13.17
CA GLU A 141 7.80 -16.24 13.90
C GLU A 141 7.45 -16.00 15.38
N LYS A 142 8.09 -15.02 16.03
CA LYS A 142 8.04 -14.84 17.49
C LYS A 142 7.42 -13.53 17.95
N GLY A 143 6.94 -12.68 17.05
CA GLY A 143 6.48 -11.34 17.36
C GLY A 143 7.61 -10.33 17.48
N ASN A 144 7.28 -9.05 17.54
CA ASN A 144 8.26 -7.96 17.46
C ASN A 144 8.81 -7.48 18.82
N ASN A 145 8.72 -8.31 19.87
CA ASN A 145 9.29 -8.01 21.20
C ASN A 145 10.80 -8.28 21.26
N ILE A 146 11.51 -7.71 20.29
CA ILE A 146 12.93 -7.93 20.05
C ILE A 146 13.68 -6.62 20.31
N THR A 147 14.72 -6.69 21.15
CA THR A 147 15.63 -5.59 21.42
C THR A 147 17.00 -5.93 20.88
N VAL A 148 17.58 -5.03 20.09
CA VAL A 148 18.95 -5.15 19.59
C VAL A 148 19.76 -4.01 20.19
N ILE A 149 20.89 -4.33 20.81
CA ILE A 149 21.82 -3.35 21.39
C ILE A 149 23.17 -3.53 20.72
N LEU A 150 23.64 -2.50 20.03
CA LEU A 150 24.91 -2.49 19.30
C LEU A 150 25.86 -1.47 19.94
N ASP A 151 26.92 -1.95 20.58
CA ASP A 151 28.04 -1.15 21.08
C ASP A 151 29.28 -1.28 20.18
N CYS A 152 29.13 -0.75 18.96
CA CYS A 152 30.13 -0.71 17.89
C CYS A 152 29.95 0.55 17.02
N CYS A 153 30.92 0.89 16.16
CA CYS A 153 30.78 1.96 15.16
C CYS A 153 31.27 1.54 13.77
N HIS A 154 30.77 2.21 12.74
CA HIS A 154 31.03 1.84 11.34
C HIS A 154 32.04 2.76 10.64
N SER A 155 32.37 3.90 11.24
CA SER A 155 33.36 4.84 10.74
C SER A 155 34.64 4.73 11.56
N GLY A 156 35.76 4.37 10.94
CA GLY A 156 37.06 4.33 11.58
C GLY A 156 38.12 4.99 10.70
N SER A 157 38.51 6.23 11.04
CA SER A 157 39.83 6.74 10.67
C SER A 157 40.82 6.07 11.62
N GLY A 158 41.72 5.22 11.11
CA GLY A 158 42.71 4.45 11.87
C GLY A 158 43.77 5.29 12.59
N THR A 159 43.38 6.36 13.29
CA THR A 159 44.25 7.23 14.05
C THR A 159 44.49 6.64 15.43
N ARG A 160 45.71 6.11 15.62
CA ARG A 160 46.23 5.75 16.93
C ARG A 160 46.35 7.03 17.77
N SER A 161 45.54 7.16 18.82
CA SER A 161 45.84 8.08 19.91
C SER A 161 46.47 7.29 21.05
N ASP A 162 47.57 7.79 21.60
CA ASP A 162 48.35 7.17 22.69
C ASP A 162 47.64 7.29 24.07
N SER A 163 46.30 7.24 24.06
CA SER A 163 45.42 7.45 25.21
C SER A 163 44.64 6.18 25.55
N ASP A 164 44.12 6.08 26.79
CA ASP A 164 43.31 4.96 27.32
C ASP A 164 41.91 4.82 26.65
N THR A 165 41.76 5.37 25.45
CA THR A 165 40.54 5.45 24.65
C THR A 165 40.76 4.75 23.32
N ARG A 166 39.97 3.71 23.01
CA ARG A 166 40.01 2.98 21.73
C ARG A 166 38.67 3.09 21.01
N VAL A 167 38.69 2.99 19.69
CA VAL A 167 37.50 3.09 18.83
C VAL A 167 37.05 1.68 18.43
N ARG A 168 35.74 1.42 18.48
CA ARG A 168 35.10 0.15 18.11
C ARG A 168 34.69 0.11 16.64
N GLY A 169 35.52 0.70 15.79
CA GLY A 169 35.32 0.85 14.35
C GLY A 169 36.55 0.40 13.58
N GLY A 170 36.30 -0.27 12.47
CA GLY A 170 37.31 -0.90 11.62
C GLY A 170 37.65 -0.16 10.33
N LEU A 171 38.66 -0.68 9.62
CA LEU A 171 39.04 -0.22 8.28
C LEU A 171 37.93 -0.53 7.27
N ARG A 172 37.68 0.45 6.39
CA ARG A 172 36.72 0.33 5.29
C ARG A 172 37.10 -0.80 4.34
N VAL A 173 36.09 -1.57 3.93
CA VAL A 173 36.22 -2.66 2.96
C VAL A 173 35.95 -2.12 1.55
N GLU A 174 36.78 -2.47 0.58
CA GLU A 174 36.68 -1.94 -0.79
C GLU A 174 35.47 -2.46 -1.57
N ALA A 175 35.03 -3.71 -1.36
CA ALA A 175 33.82 -4.25 -1.99
C ALA A 175 33.29 -5.47 -1.23
N ILE A 176 31.96 -5.50 -1.00
CA ILE A 176 31.28 -6.69 -0.46
C ILE A 176 30.99 -7.66 -1.63
N PRO A 177 31.05 -9.00 -1.43
CA PRO A 177 30.67 -9.95 -2.47
C PRO A 177 29.16 -9.89 -2.82
N PRO A 178 28.77 -9.83 -4.10
CA PRO A 178 27.38 -9.67 -4.52
C PRO A 178 26.47 -10.86 -4.22
N ASN A 179 27.02 -12.05 -3.97
CA ASN A 179 26.28 -13.25 -3.62
C ASN A 179 26.29 -13.55 -2.11
N LEU A 180 26.82 -12.64 -1.28
CA LEU A 180 26.90 -12.84 0.16
C LEU A 180 25.49 -13.02 0.75
N ASP A 181 25.28 -14.14 1.46
CA ASP A 181 24.04 -14.49 2.17
C ASP A 181 22.76 -14.58 1.32
N GLN A 182 22.86 -14.75 0.00
CA GLN A 182 21.71 -14.77 -0.92
C GLN A 182 20.58 -15.74 -0.48
N ASP A 183 20.93 -16.84 0.18
CA ASP A 183 19.98 -17.84 0.72
C ASP A 183 19.11 -17.33 1.88
N LEU A 184 19.58 -16.33 2.64
CA LEU A 184 18.87 -15.77 3.80
C LEU A 184 17.72 -14.84 3.40
N PHE A 185 17.72 -14.40 2.15
CA PHE A 185 16.78 -13.42 1.64
C PHE A 185 15.61 -14.04 0.86
N GLY A 186 15.55 -15.38 0.79
CA GLY A 186 14.43 -16.15 0.25
C GLY A 186 14.48 -16.33 -1.27
N ASN A 187 14.35 -17.59 -1.72
CA ASN A 187 14.04 -17.97 -3.10
C ASN A 187 12.56 -18.38 -3.18
N ASP A 188 11.65 -17.45 -2.87
CA ASP A 188 10.23 -17.67 -3.13
C ASP A 188 9.90 -17.27 -4.58
N ASN A 189 10.26 -18.16 -5.50
CA ASN A 189 9.70 -18.24 -6.85
C ASN A 189 8.25 -18.78 -6.81
N THR A 190 7.45 -18.32 -5.86
CA THR A 190 5.99 -18.47 -5.89
C THR A 190 5.42 -17.21 -6.51
N ARG A 191 4.76 -17.37 -7.67
CA ARG A 191 3.98 -16.32 -8.34
C ARG A 191 3.19 -15.51 -7.31
N GLY A 192 3.55 -14.24 -7.12
CA GLY A 192 2.72 -13.27 -6.40
C GLY A 192 3.36 -12.44 -5.29
N VAL A 193 4.55 -12.75 -4.75
CA VAL A 193 5.21 -11.86 -3.76
C VAL A 193 6.73 -12.04 -3.82
N GLY A 194 7.40 -11.33 -4.73
CA GLY A 194 8.87 -11.27 -4.76
C GLY A 194 9.37 -10.07 -3.97
N VAL A 195 9.84 -10.28 -2.74
CA VAL A 195 10.52 -9.22 -1.97
C VAL A 195 11.85 -8.89 -2.65
N ARG A 196 11.87 -7.85 -3.50
CA ARG A 196 13.11 -7.29 -4.05
C ARG A 196 13.91 -6.63 -2.92
N TYR A 197 15.23 -6.79 -2.98
CA TYR A 197 16.23 -6.64 -1.91
C TYR A 197 16.51 -5.18 -1.48
N LYS A 198 15.61 -4.22 -1.74
CA LYS A 198 15.92 -2.78 -1.73
C LYS A 198 15.39 -2.04 -0.47
N PHE A 199 16.23 -2.07 0.57
CA PHE A 199 16.49 -1.00 1.56
C PHE A 199 15.57 -0.69 2.75
N ARG A 200 16.27 -0.10 3.71
CA ARG A 200 15.94 0.28 5.09
C ARG A 200 14.57 0.93 5.21
N HIS A 201 13.78 0.39 6.14
CA HIS A 201 12.86 1.05 7.10
C HIS A 201 11.85 0.04 7.68
N HIS A 202 11.81 -1.19 7.16
CA HIS A 202 11.06 -2.30 7.79
C HIS A 202 11.69 -2.83 9.09
N GLY A 203 12.95 -2.47 9.39
CA GLY A 203 13.59 -2.82 10.67
C GLY A 203 12.91 -2.18 11.89
N LEU A 204 12.23 -1.04 11.70
CA LEU A 204 11.57 -0.32 12.79
C LEU A 204 10.28 -1.01 13.27
N SER A 205 9.69 -1.89 12.47
CA SER A 205 8.50 -2.68 12.87
C SER A 205 8.87 -4.04 13.49
N SER A 206 10.06 -4.57 13.20
CA SER A 206 10.50 -5.89 13.68
C SER A 206 11.18 -5.86 15.05
N HIS A 207 11.91 -4.78 15.39
CA HIS A 207 12.65 -4.69 16.65
C HIS A 207 12.87 -3.24 17.12
N VAL A 208 13.34 -3.10 18.36
CA VAL A 208 13.91 -1.85 18.89
C VAL A 208 15.44 -1.93 18.84
N LEU A 209 16.08 -1.02 18.13
CA LEU A 209 17.54 -0.89 18.05
C LEU A 209 18.05 0.23 18.97
N LEU A 210 19.01 -0.10 19.84
CA LEU A 210 19.80 0.86 20.61
C LEU A 210 21.25 0.82 20.10
N ALA A 211 21.73 1.91 19.50
CA ALA A 211 23.08 2.00 18.95
C ALA A 211 23.94 3.00 19.75
N ALA A 212 25.24 2.71 19.88
CA ALA A 212 26.15 3.48 20.73
C ALA A 212 26.46 4.90 20.25
N CYS A 213 26.36 5.18 18.95
CA CYS A 213 26.66 6.48 18.37
C CYS A 213 25.88 6.73 17.05
N ALA A 214 25.86 7.97 16.57
CA ALA A 214 25.29 8.31 15.28
C ALA A 214 26.17 7.80 14.10
N PRO A 215 25.66 7.73 12.86
CA PRO A 215 26.42 7.20 11.71
C PRO A 215 27.76 7.89 11.39
N ASN A 216 27.95 9.14 11.81
CA ASN A 216 29.16 9.94 11.58
C ASN A 216 30.02 10.10 12.84
N GLU A 217 29.76 9.31 13.89
CA GLU A 217 30.46 9.34 15.17
C GLU A 217 31.15 8.01 15.45
N GLU A 218 32.07 8.02 16.43
CA GLU A 218 32.87 6.85 16.79
C GLU A 218 32.45 6.32 18.16
N ALA A 219 32.13 5.03 18.24
CA ALA A 219 31.89 4.34 19.50
C ALA A 219 33.23 4.04 20.19
N LYS A 220 33.41 4.48 21.43
CA LYS A 220 34.69 4.39 22.16
C LYS A 220 34.59 3.44 23.34
N GLU A 221 35.71 2.79 23.65
CA GLU A 221 35.96 2.16 24.95
C GLU A 221 36.91 3.00 25.79
N HIS A 222 36.62 3.07 27.10
CA HIS A 222 37.48 3.69 28.10
C HIS A 222 37.86 2.64 29.14
N GLY A 223 39.15 2.31 29.22
CA GLY A 223 39.64 1.22 30.07
C GLY A 223 39.08 -0.14 29.64
N SER A 224 38.25 -0.76 30.48
CA SER A 224 37.68 -2.11 30.25
C SER A 224 36.19 -2.11 29.86
N SER A 225 35.64 -1.00 29.36
CA SER A 225 34.21 -0.90 29.04
C SER A 225 33.94 0.11 27.92
N GLY A 226 32.93 -0.17 27.11
CA GLY A 226 32.35 0.76 26.14
C GLY A 226 31.69 1.94 26.86
N ALA A 227 31.90 3.16 26.34
CA ALA A 227 31.32 4.36 26.92
C ALA A 227 29.78 4.26 26.96
N PHE A 228 29.18 3.68 25.91
CA PHE A 228 27.74 3.47 25.82
C PHE A 228 27.26 2.39 26.79
N THR A 229 27.81 1.17 26.76
CA THR A 229 27.37 0.09 27.67
C THR A 229 27.50 0.49 29.13
N ARG A 230 28.59 1.17 29.52
CA ARG A 230 28.76 1.67 30.89
C ARG A 230 27.66 2.65 31.29
N ALA A 231 27.32 3.59 30.43
CA ALA A 231 26.30 4.60 30.71
C ALA A 231 24.89 4.01 30.70
N LEU A 232 24.63 3.05 29.80
CA LEU A 232 23.39 2.28 29.73
C LEU A 232 23.15 1.50 31.03
N LEU A 233 24.12 0.69 31.46
CA LEU A 233 24.02 -0.10 32.70
C LEU A 233 23.91 0.79 33.94
N LYS A 234 24.60 1.93 33.97
CA LYS A 234 24.45 2.91 35.07
C LYS A 234 23.02 3.40 35.24
N VAL A 235 22.22 3.45 34.17
CA VAL A 235 20.79 3.81 34.25
C VAL A 235 19.95 2.60 34.66
N LEU A 236 20.23 1.43 34.08
CA LEU A 236 19.45 0.20 34.29
C LEU A 236 19.66 -0.44 35.68
N ASP A 237 20.79 -0.17 36.32
CA ASP A 237 21.21 -0.77 37.61
C ASP A 237 20.98 0.18 38.81
N GLN A 238 20.24 1.27 38.63
CA GLN A 238 19.87 2.17 39.73
C GLN A 238 18.74 1.56 40.57
N ASP A 239 18.95 1.42 41.88
CA ASP A 239 18.01 0.83 42.86
C ASP A 239 16.58 1.44 42.83
N ASN A 240 16.45 2.69 42.38
CA ASN A 240 15.17 3.41 42.31
C ASN A 240 14.49 3.38 40.94
N VAL A 241 15.07 2.69 39.94
CA VAL A 241 14.50 2.60 38.59
C VAL A 241 13.72 1.30 38.45
N ASP A 242 12.39 1.42 38.39
CA ASP A 242 11.54 0.30 38.03
C ASP A 242 11.55 0.10 36.51
N THR A 243 12.37 -0.84 36.04
CA THR A 243 12.50 -1.17 34.62
C THR A 243 11.19 -1.70 34.00
N ALA A 244 10.25 -2.21 34.81
CA ALA A 244 8.93 -2.62 34.33
C ALA A 244 8.04 -1.42 33.93
N GLU A 245 8.38 -0.22 34.39
CA GLU A 245 7.60 1.00 34.21
C GLU A 245 8.35 2.04 33.34
N MET A 246 9.50 1.66 32.81
CA MET A 246 10.41 2.46 31.98
C MET A 246 10.25 2.08 30.50
N THR A 247 10.25 3.07 29.61
CA THR A 247 10.22 2.84 28.15
C THR A 247 11.62 2.89 27.53
N TYR A 248 11.80 2.35 26.33
CA TYR A 248 13.08 2.48 25.58
C TYR A 248 13.46 3.94 25.35
N LYS A 249 12.48 4.80 25.09
CA LYS A 249 12.70 6.25 25.02
C LYS A 249 13.14 6.84 26.36
N ASP A 250 12.49 6.46 27.46
CA ASP A 250 12.91 6.94 28.78
C ASP A 250 14.34 6.51 29.10
N LEU A 251 14.72 5.30 28.69
CA LEU A 251 16.06 4.75 28.86
C LEU A 251 17.09 5.59 28.11
N ILE A 252 16.94 5.75 26.79
CA ILE A 252 17.89 6.54 26.00
C ILE A 252 17.94 8.00 26.47
N ASP A 253 16.80 8.55 26.93
CA ASP A 253 16.74 9.91 27.45
C ASP A 253 17.46 10.08 28.80
N SER A 254 17.62 9.00 29.57
CA SER A 254 18.24 9.01 30.88
C SER A 254 19.75 8.81 30.83
N ILE A 255 20.30 8.39 29.69
CA ILE A 255 21.75 8.26 29.47
C ILE A 255 22.40 9.65 29.53
N GLU A 256 23.51 9.74 30.26
CA GLU A 256 24.34 10.94 30.36
C GLU A 256 24.97 11.31 29.01
N LEU A 257 25.34 12.58 28.84
CA LEU A 257 26.02 13.02 27.62
C LEU A 257 27.38 12.33 27.50
N LEU A 258 27.63 11.66 26.37
CA LEU A 258 28.91 11.04 26.07
C LEU A 258 29.69 11.94 25.09
N PRO A 259 30.89 12.42 25.44
CA PRO A 259 31.66 13.30 24.55
C PRO A 259 32.02 12.65 23.21
N GLY A 260 31.48 13.21 22.12
CA GLY A 260 31.70 12.70 20.75
C GLY A 260 31.00 11.37 20.45
N GLN A 261 29.98 11.01 21.23
CA GLN A 261 29.11 9.85 21.03
C GLN A 261 27.67 10.18 21.37
N THR A 262 26.76 9.94 20.44
CA THR A 262 25.34 10.23 20.57
C THR A 262 24.55 8.92 20.45
N PRO A 263 24.18 8.28 21.58
CA PRO A 263 23.38 7.07 21.56
C PRO A 263 22.06 7.26 20.81
N GLN A 264 21.71 6.27 19.99
CA GLN A 264 20.50 6.27 19.17
C GLN A 264 19.49 5.23 19.66
N CYS A 265 18.22 5.52 19.46
CA CYS A 265 17.12 4.57 19.65
C CYS A 265 16.24 4.61 18.39
N GLU A 266 16.20 3.50 17.66
CA GLU A 266 15.50 3.34 16.38
C GLU A 266 14.45 2.23 16.51
N ALA A 267 13.17 2.59 16.40
CA ALA A 267 12.02 1.69 16.41
C ALA A 267 10.75 2.46 16.02
N ASN A 268 9.68 1.78 15.61
CA ASN A 268 8.33 2.33 15.58
C ASN A 268 7.77 2.45 17.01
N ASP A 269 8.07 1.48 17.88
CA ASP A 269 7.51 1.37 19.23
C ASP A 269 8.47 1.85 20.34
N LYS A 270 9.11 3.01 20.20
CA LYS A 270 10.07 3.53 21.22
C LYS A 270 9.45 3.78 22.61
N ASN A 271 8.12 3.87 22.69
CA ASN A 271 7.35 4.05 23.92
C ASN A 271 6.89 2.72 24.56
N ARG A 272 7.35 1.59 24.04
CA ARG A 272 7.20 0.28 24.64
C ARG A 272 7.97 0.20 25.95
N PHE A 273 7.41 -0.49 26.94
CA PHE A 273 8.15 -0.80 28.16
C PHE A 273 9.34 -1.70 27.84
N LEU A 274 10.43 -1.57 28.60
CA LEU A 274 11.62 -2.39 28.39
C LEU A 274 11.26 -3.88 28.51
N PHE A 275 11.51 -4.64 27.45
CA PHE A 275 11.33 -6.11 27.39
C PHE A 275 9.88 -6.57 27.64
N ASP A 276 8.89 -5.76 27.28
CA ASP A 276 7.47 -6.10 27.36
C ASP A 276 6.78 -5.70 26.05
N SER A 277 5.84 -6.51 25.55
CA SER A 277 5.07 -6.17 24.35
C SER A 277 4.04 -5.06 24.61
N LYS A 278 3.81 -4.67 25.87
CA LYS A 278 2.94 -3.56 26.27
C LYS A 278 3.58 -2.21 25.97
N ILE A 279 2.76 -1.33 25.41
CA ILE A 279 3.11 0.08 25.18
C ILE A 279 2.62 0.88 26.37
N SER A 280 3.43 1.84 26.81
CA SER A 280 3.07 2.69 27.94
C SER A 280 1.92 3.63 27.56
N ASP A 281 0.77 3.44 28.21
CA ASP A 281 -0.36 4.39 28.20
C ASP A 281 -0.11 5.63 29.07
N LYS A 282 1.10 5.76 29.67
CA LYS A 282 1.43 6.91 30.51
C LYS A 282 1.48 8.16 29.65
N LYS A 283 0.50 9.05 29.85
CA LYS A 283 0.50 10.40 29.27
C LYS A 283 1.87 11.04 29.50
N PRO A 284 2.48 11.64 28.47
CA PRO A 284 3.86 12.13 28.54
C PRO A 284 3.99 13.27 29.56
N PHE A 285 5.16 13.33 30.18
CA PHE A 285 5.59 14.37 31.11
C PHE A 285 6.47 15.46 30.47
N TRP A 286 5.91 16.63 30.24
CA TRP A 286 6.61 17.77 29.68
C TRP A 286 7.41 18.53 30.74
N ARG A 287 8.55 19.09 30.34
CA ARG A 287 9.31 20.00 31.19
C ARG A 287 8.61 21.36 31.22
N ALA A 288 8.31 21.85 32.42
CA ALA A 288 7.72 23.16 32.62
C ALA A 288 8.69 24.09 33.37
N LYS A 289 8.59 25.39 33.12
CA LYS A 289 9.37 26.43 33.80
C LYS A 289 8.45 27.52 34.29
N SER A 290 8.66 27.98 35.52
CA SER A 290 7.94 29.14 36.04
C SER A 290 8.80 30.40 35.87
N LYS A 291 8.21 31.45 35.32
CA LYS A 291 8.76 32.81 35.27
C LYS A 291 7.60 33.81 35.32
N ASP A 292 7.74 34.87 36.11
CA ASP A 292 6.77 35.98 36.16
C ASP A 292 5.31 35.51 36.37
N GLN A 293 5.09 34.59 37.31
CA GLN A 293 3.79 33.97 37.63
C GLN A 293 3.13 33.21 36.47
N GLN A 294 3.93 32.78 35.49
CA GLN A 294 3.47 32.02 34.34
C GLN A 294 4.28 30.74 34.21
N LEU A 295 3.58 29.61 34.04
CA LEU A 295 4.20 28.32 33.76
C LEU A 295 4.25 28.11 32.25
N THR A 296 5.46 28.00 31.70
CA THR A 296 5.70 27.63 30.29
C THR A 296 6.00 26.15 30.21
N ILE A 297 5.16 25.39 29.49
CA ILE A 297 5.28 23.95 29.27
C ILE A 297 5.91 23.72 27.90
N VAL A 298 7.17 23.28 27.89
CA VAL A 298 7.97 23.14 26.67
C VAL A 298 7.68 21.79 26.01
N GLY A 299 7.44 21.79 24.69
CA GLY A 299 7.07 20.59 23.93
C GLY A 299 5.57 20.28 23.94
N ALA A 300 4.75 21.18 24.50
CA ALA A 300 3.29 21.06 24.56
C ALA A 300 2.62 22.25 23.87
N GLY A 301 2.96 22.48 22.60
CA GLY A 301 2.41 23.57 21.77
C GLY A 301 1.34 23.11 20.78
N ALA A 302 0.90 24.02 19.92
CA ALA A 302 -0.12 23.77 18.90
C ALA A 302 0.28 22.65 17.92
N CYS A 303 1.58 22.54 17.59
CA CYS A 303 2.11 21.49 16.72
C CYS A 303 1.95 20.08 17.34
N TYR A 304 1.91 20.00 18.67
CA TYR A 304 1.68 18.78 19.45
C TYR A 304 0.21 18.53 19.77
N GLY A 305 -0.70 19.29 19.14
CA GLY A 305 -2.15 19.18 19.37
C GLY A 305 -2.65 19.81 20.67
N THR A 306 -1.83 20.55 21.42
CA THR A 306 -2.31 21.24 22.63
C THR A 306 -3.22 22.41 22.27
N SER A 307 -4.40 22.48 22.88
CA SER A 307 -5.37 23.56 22.64
C SER A 307 -5.50 24.50 23.85
N ILE A 308 -5.98 25.73 23.64
CA ILE A 308 -6.39 26.62 24.73
C ILE A 308 -7.49 25.90 25.54
N GLY A 309 -7.38 25.94 26.88
CA GLY A 309 -8.23 25.19 27.79
C GLY A 309 -7.70 23.80 28.17
N SER A 310 -6.55 23.37 27.62
CA SER A 310 -5.87 22.15 28.06
C SER A 310 -5.48 22.25 29.54
N THR A 311 -5.72 21.20 30.31
CA THR A 311 -5.38 21.16 31.73
C THR A 311 -4.16 20.27 31.95
N PHE A 312 -3.14 20.77 32.66
CA PHE A 312 -1.93 20.02 33.00
C PHE A 312 -1.78 19.88 34.51
N ALA A 313 -1.57 18.66 35.00
CA ALA A 313 -1.12 18.41 36.37
C ALA A 313 0.39 18.65 36.47
N VAL A 314 0.86 19.28 37.54
CA VAL A 314 2.25 19.75 37.68
C VAL A 314 2.90 19.16 38.93
N TRP A 315 4.13 18.67 38.82
CA TRP A 315 4.97 18.12 39.90
C TRP A 315 6.36 18.80 39.92
N ARG A 316 7.12 18.65 41.01
CA ARG A 316 8.48 19.20 41.10
C ARG A 316 9.46 18.45 40.20
N SER A 317 9.41 17.12 40.24
CA SER A 317 10.25 16.23 39.43
C SER A 317 9.43 15.03 38.94
N ARG A 318 10.05 14.20 38.10
CA ARG A 318 9.42 12.97 37.59
C ARG A 318 9.23 11.91 38.67
N GLU A 319 10.09 11.93 39.70
CA GLU A 319 10.02 11.04 40.86
C GLU A 319 8.77 11.29 41.72
N ASP A 320 8.24 12.52 41.69
CA ASP A 320 7.07 12.90 42.48
C ASP A 320 5.73 12.51 41.82
N VAL A 321 5.73 11.93 40.62
CA VAL A 321 4.52 11.63 39.84
C VAL A 321 3.56 10.68 40.56
N GLN A 322 4.08 9.80 41.41
CA GLN A 322 3.27 8.89 42.24
C GLN A 322 2.56 9.61 43.40
N LYS A 323 2.92 10.86 43.68
CA LYS A 323 2.27 11.73 44.67
C LYS A 323 1.18 12.58 43.98
N PRO A 324 0.21 13.13 44.72
CA PRO A 324 -0.73 14.11 44.17
C PRO A 324 0.01 15.29 43.52
N PRO A 325 -0.49 15.84 42.39
CA PRO A 325 0.15 16.97 41.73
C PRO A 325 0.15 18.20 42.64
N LEU A 326 1.19 19.03 42.53
CA LEU A 326 1.29 20.31 43.23
C LEU A 326 0.10 21.20 42.91
N THR A 327 -0.30 21.21 41.64
CA THR A 327 -1.46 21.94 41.14
C THR A 327 -1.86 21.41 39.76
N THR A 328 -3.05 21.79 39.31
CA THR A 328 -3.49 21.61 37.92
C THR A 328 -3.67 22.99 37.30
N VAL A 329 -2.97 23.25 36.20
CA VAL A 329 -3.01 24.53 35.48
C VAL A 329 -3.88 24.41 34.22
N VAL A 330 -4.52 25.51 33.83
CA VAL A 330 -5.29 25.60 32.58
C VAL A 330 -4.54 26.48 31.59
N VAL A 331 -4.24 25.95 30.42
CA VAL A 331 -3.52 26.65 29.35
C VAL A 331 -4.40 27.76 28.78
N ASN A 332 -3.89 28.99 28.82
CA ASN A 332 -4.55 30.16 28.23
C ASN A 332 -3.86 30.67 26.96
N ILE A 333 -2.58 30.32 26.76
CA ILE A 333 -1.81 30.69 25.57
C ILE A 333 -1.17 29.44 24.99
N VAL A 334 -1.36 29.22 23.69
CA VAL A 334 -0.69 28.15 22.95
C VAL A 334 0.17 28.78 21.86
N LYS A 335 1.47 28.52 21.92
CA LYS A 335 2.43 28.81 20.85
C LYS A 335 2.73 27.53 20.06
N PRO A 336 3.43 27.62 18.92
CA PRO A 336 3.75 26.45 18.09
C PRO A 336 4.38 25.26 18.85
N HIS A 337 5.30 25.53 19.77
CA HIS A 337 6.05 24.48 20.49
C HIS A 337 5.91 24.48 22.02
N GLU A 338 5.17 25.43 22.57
CA GLU A 338 5.00 25.56 24.01
C GLU A 338 3.59 26.07 24.32
N SER A 339 3.09 25.72 25.49
CA SER A 339 1.88 26.30 26.05
C SER A 339 2.23 27.06 27.32
N MET A 340 1.39 28.02 27.68
CA MET A 340 1.54 28.82 28.87
C MET A 340 0.24 28.80 29.66
N ALA A 341 0.38 28.79 30.98
CA ALA A 341 -0.73 28.86 31.91
C ALA A 341 -0.38 29.79 33.09
N PRO A 342 -1.35 30.49 33.67
CA PRO A 342 -1.15 31.21 34.92
C PRO A 342 -0.67 30.26 36.03
N PHE A 343 0.30 30.70 36.82
CA PHE A 343 0.94 29.88 37.86
C PHE A 343 1.34 30.72 39.07
N GLU A 344 0.38 30.90 39.96
CA GLU A 344 0.50 31.68 41.19
C GLU A 344 0.91 30.77 42.37
N MET A 345 2.14 30.25 42.37
CA MET A 345 2.68 29.56 43.56
C MET A 345 4.14 29.94 43.85
N LYS A 346 4.42 30.27 45.11
CA LYS A 346 5.76 30.64 45.62
C LYS A 346 6.58 29.38 45.93
N PHE A 347 7.16 28.74 44.92
CA PHE A 347 8.17 27.70 45.10
C PHE A 347 9.58 28.24 44.78
N SER A 348 10.60 27.73 45.48
CA SER A 348 12.01 28.04 45.17
C SER A 348 12.50 27.39 43.87
N ALA A 349 11.84 26.30 43.44
CA ALA A 349 12.16 25.58 42.21
C ALA A 349 11.69 26.35 40.97
N ARG A 350 12.59 26.49 39.97
CA ARG A 350 12.31 27.15 38.67
C ARG A 350 11.92 26.18 37.54
N SER A 351 12.06 24.88 37.77
CA SER A 351 11.73 23.82 36.81
C SER A 351 10.78 22.82 37.43
N PHE A 352 9.82 22.36 36.63
CA PHE A 352 8.74 21.47 37.00
C PHE A 352 8.54 20.44 35.90
N VAL A 353 7.68 19.47 36.19
CA VAL A 353 7.22 18.46 35.24
C VAL A 353 5.70 18.55 35.15
N ALA A 354 5.13 18.55 33.95
CA ALA A 354 3.71 18.70 33.71
C ALA A 354 3.17 17.51 32.89
N GLN A 355 2.00 17.00 33.22
CA GLN A 355 1.31 15.94 32.48
C GLN A 355 -0.08 16.42 32.08
N ILE A 356 -0.46 16.21 30.81
CA ILE A 356 -1.77 16.60 30.33
C ILE A 356 -2.84 15.74 31.00
N LYS A 357 -3.85 16.37 31.59
CA LYS A 357 -5.02 15.69 32.17
C LYS A 357 -6.16 15.64 31.16
N LYS A 358 -6.46 16.77 30.53
CA LYS A 358 -7.53 16.97 29.56
C LYS A 358 -7.07 17.91 28.47
N ASN A 359 -7.38 17.59 27.22
CA ASN A 359 -7.20 18.47 26.06
C ASN A 359 -8.58 18.68 25.43
N PRO A 360 -9.06 19.92 25.26
CA PRO A 360 -10.27 20.19 24.50
C PRO A 360 -10.04 19.79 23.03
N THR A 361 -10.64 18.67 22.62
CA THR A 361 -10.70 18.29 21.20
C THR A 361 -12.02 18.77 20.60
N PRO A 362 -12.04 19.21 19.33
CA PRO A 362 -13.28 19.43 18.59
C PRO A 362 -14.16 18.18 18.66
N GLN A 363 -15.48 18.36 18.77
CA GLN A 363 -16.41 17.23 18.69
C GLN A 363 -16.53 16.77 17.23
N LEU A 364 -16.39 15.47 16.99
CA LEU A 364 -16.67 14.86 15.69
C LEU A 364 -18.20 14.81 15.49
N SER A 365 -18.69 15.49 14.45
CA SER A 365 -20.11 15.43 14.08
C SER A 365 -20.40 14.15 13.30
N ILE A 366 -21.27 13.29 13.84
CA ILE A 366 -21.67 12.01 13.23
C ILE A 366 -23.16 11.98 12.90
N TYR A 367 -23.52 11.22 11.88
CA TYR A 367 -24.90 10.89 11.54
C TYR A 367 -25.14 9.41 11.84
N ALA A 368 -26.08 9.12 12.75
CA ALA A 368 -26.51 7.76 13.05
C ALA A 368 -28.04 7.65 12.85
N PRO A 369 -28.56 6.69 12.08
CA PRO A 369 -29.99 6.42 11.99
C PRO A 369 -30.61 6.09 13.36
N GLU A 370 -31.92 6.34 13.52
CA GLU A 370 -32.62 6.07 14.79
C GLU A 370 -32.51 4.61 15.24
N VAL A 371 -32.48 3.67 14.29
CA VAL A 371 -32.26 2.24 14.57
C VAL A 371 -30.98 2.03 15.37
N ILE A 372 -29.86 2.62 14.91
CA ILE A 372 -28.56 2.53 15.57
C ILE A 372 -28.58 3.28 16.91
N GLN A 373 -29.18 4.47 16.96
CA GLN A 373 -29.27 5.26 18.20
C GLN A 373 -30.04 4.53 19.31
N ASN A 374 -30.99 3.67 18.94
CA ASN A 374 -31.78 2.88 19.87
C ASN A 374 -31.08 1.61 20.36
N MET A 375 -30.00 1.16 19.71
CA MET A 375 -29.22 0.00 20.14
C MET A 375 -28.51 0.26 21.47
N ASP A 376 -28.44 -0.77 22.32
CA ASP A 376 -27.78 -0.69 23.61
C ASP A 376 -26.29 -0.40 23.48
N CYS A 377 -25.64 -0.96 22.45
CA CYS A 377 -24.23 -0.70 22.16
C CYS A 377 -23.94 0.78 21.89
N PHE A 378 -24.82 1.48 21.18
CA PHE A 378 -24.68 2.91 20.88
C PHE A 378 -24.89 3.77 22.13
N LYS A 379 -25.96 3.52 22.89
CA LYS A 379 -26.26 4.23 24.15
C LYS A 379 -25.10 4.08 25.13
N ALA A 380 -24.61 2.86 25.33
CA ALA A 380 -23.48 2.57 26.20
C ALA A 380 -22.17 3.21 25.72
N SER A 381 -21.95 3.31 24.41
CA SER A 381 -20.73 3.92 23.86
C SER A 381 -20.66 5.43 24.11
N ILE A 382 -21.79 6.13 24.02
CA ILE A 382 -21.86 7.59 24.17
C ILE A 382 -21.93 8.02 25.64
N SER A 383 -22.53 7.23 26.53
CA SER A 383 -22.80 7.65 27.91
C SER A 383 -21.57 7.66 28.85
N GLY A 384 -20.39 7.25 28.38
CA GLY A 384 -19.19 7.10 29.23
C GLY A 384 -19.34 5.97 30.27
N THR A 385 -18.24 5.58 30.92
CA THR A 385 -18.24 4.63 32.06
C THR A 385 -17.43 5.21 33.22
N LYS A 386 -17.46 4.58 34.41
CA LYS A 386 -16.68 5.01 35.57
C LYS A 386 -15.17 5.15 35.27
N ASP A 387 -14.64 4.29 34.40
CA ASP A 387 -13.21 4.22 34.10
C ASP A 387 -12.79 4.93 32.79
N LEU A 388 -13.74 5.18 31.88
CA LEU A 388 -13.46 5.83 30.58
C LEU A 388 -14.44 6.98 30.28
N PRO A 389 -13.95 8.19 29.97
CA PRO A 389 -14.79 9.30 29.55
C PRO A 389 -15.47 9.03 28.21
N PRO A 390 -16.62 9.68 27.93
CA PRO A 390 -17.30 9.54 26.65
C PRO A 390 -16.45 10.09 25.48
N PRO A 391 -16.60 9.54 24.27
CA PRO A 391 -15.91 10.05 23.09
C PRO A 391 -16.39 11.47 22.75
N SER A 392 -15.50 12.29 22.17
CA SER A 392 -15.82 13.69 21.81
C SER A 392 -16.60 13.74 20.50
N VAL A 393 -17.88 13.36 20.58
CA VAL A 393 -18.75 13.16 19.42
C VAL A 393 -20.06 13.92 19.61
N SER A 394 -20.59 14.50 18.54
CA SER A 394 -21.93 15.08 18.48
C SER A 394 -22.77 14.36 17.43
N VAL A 395 -24.00 13.97 17.79
CA VAL A 395 -24.92 13.28 16.87
C VAL A 395 -25.82 14.33 16.23
N THR A 396 -25.82 14.40 14.90
CA THR A 396 -26.70 15.28 14.12
C THR A 396 -27.74 14.49 13.34
N ARG A 397 -28.95 15.05 13.19
CA ARG A 397 -30.00 14.50 12.32
C ARG A 397 -29.80 14.89 10.85
N ASN A 398 -28.98 15.90 10.57
CA ASN A 398 -28.71 16.36 9.22
C ASN A 398 -27.42 15.72 8.69
N LYS A 399 -27.56 14.75 7.77
CA LYS A 399 -26.45 14.03 7.13
C LYS A 399 -25.43 14.99 6.46
N ALA A 400 -25.85 16.19 6.03
CA ALA A 400 -24.96 17.18 5.42
C ALA A 400 -24.05 17.93 6.42
N LEU A 401 -24.35 17.87 7.72
CA LEU A 401 -23.55 18.49 8.78
C LEU A 401 -22.64 17.49 9.50
N ALA A 402 -22.72 16.20 9.15
CA ALA A 402 -21.88 15.15 9.69
C ALA A 402 -20.67 14.90 8.81
N CYS A 403 -19.54 14.57 9.44
CA CYS A 403 -18.34 14.14 8.73
C CYS A 403 -18.45 12.68 8.29
N ILE A 404 -19.16 11.87 9.08
CA ILE A 404 -19.31 10.42 8.89
C ILE A 404 -20.71 9.94 9.27
N GLY A 405 -21.23 8.97 8.50
CA GLY A 405 -22.54 8.36 8.66
C GLY A 405 -22.41 6.89 9.03
N PHE A 406 -23.35 6.37 9.82
CA PHE A 406 -23.37 4.97 10.22
C PHE A 406 -24.50 4.22 9.51
N THR A 407 -24.22 2.98 9.11
CA THR A 407 -25.19 2.07 8.49
C THR A 407 -25.11 0.73 9.21
N TYR A 408 -26.26 0.15 9.56
CA TYR A 408 -26.31 -1.18 10.17
C TYR A 408 -26.53 -2.22 9.07
N LEU A 409 -25.75 -3.30 9.13
CA LEU A 409 -25.74 -4.39 8.16
C LEU A 409 -26.33 -5.65 8.82
N ASP A 410 -27.65 -5.80 8.71
CA ASP A 410 -28.43 -6.87 9.35
C ASP A 410 -27.88 -8.28 9.08
N GLU A 411 -27.37 -8.53 7.87
CA GLU A 411 -26.86 -9.85 7.45
C GLU A 411 -25.62 -10.32 8.21
N HIS A 412 -24.88 -9.38 8.81
CA HIS A 412 -23.59 -9.64 9.47
C HIS A 412 -23.54 -9.18 10.94
N ASP A 413 -24.59 -8.51 11.43
CA ASP A 413 -24.60 -7.86 12.76
C ASP A 413 -23.45 -6.86 12.92
N GLU A 414 -23.23 -6.05 11.89
CA GLU A 414 -22.13 -5.10 11.80
C GLU A 414 -22.59 -3.66 11.61
N ILE A 415 -21.79 -2.72 12.11
CA ILE A 415 -21.93 -1.28 11.87
C ILE A 415 -20.89 -0.86 10.84
N GLY A 416 -21.37 -0.40 9.69
CA GLY A 416 -20.59 0.22 8.64
C GLY A 416 -20.45 1.73 8.81
N PHE A 417 -19.28 2.25 8.44
CA PHE A 417 -18.98 3.68 8.41
C PHE A 417 -19.09 4.22 6.98
N GLU A 418 -19.58 5.43 6.78
CA GLU A 418 -19.74 6.06 5.46
C GLU A 418 -19.20 7.50 5.53
N PRO A 419 -18.09 7.83 4.84
CA PRO A 419 -17.63 9.22 4.74
C PRO A 419 -18.68 10.11 4.04
N LEU A 420 -19.05 11.24 4.66
CA LEU A 420 -20.17 12.08 4.19
C LEU A 420 -19.74 13.41 3.54
N ASN A 421 -18.45 13.72 3.63
CA ASN A 421 -17.87 14.88 2.99
C ASN A 421 -18.11 14.84 1.48
N PRO A 422 -18.51 15.95 0.83
CA PRO A 422 -18.82 15.99 -0.60
C PRO A 422 -17.72 15.43 -1.50
N GLU A 423 -16.46 15.58 -1.10
CA GLU A 423 -15.29 15.04 -1.78
C GLU A 423 -15.20 13.51 -1.67
N GLU A 424 -15.57 12.95 -0.50
CA GLU A 424 -15.46 11.52 -0.15
C GLU A 424 -16.73 10.69 -0.45
N ARG A 425 -17.85 11.34 -0.79
CA ARG A 425 -19.20 10.72 -1.00
C ARG A 425 -19.26 9.59 -2.04
N GLN A 426 -18.24 9.39 -2.85
CA GLN A 426 -18.20 8.35 -3.87
C GLN A 426 -17.72 6.99 -3.33
N GLN A 427 -17.20 6.93 -2.09
CA GLN A 427 -16.82 5.67 -1.45
C GLN A 427 -18.04 4.96 -0.84
N LYS A 428 -18.24 3.69 -1.23
CA LYS A 428 -19.15 2.78 -0.49
C LYS A 428 -18.55 2.49 0.90
N ILE A 429 -19.41 2.11 1.86
CA ILE A 429 -19.07 1.75 3.25
C ILE A 429 -17.70 1.06 3.31
N PRO A 430 -16.61 1.78 3.64
CA PRO A 430 -15.28 1.24 3.37
C PRO A 430 -14.76 0.36 4.50
N HIS A 431 -15.43 0.40 5.66
CA HIS A 431 -15.11 -0.45 6.80
C HIS A 431 -16.33 -0.74 7.66
N THR A 432 -16.35 -1.93 8.27
CA THR A 432 -17.39 -2.41 9.19
C THR A 432 -16.77 -2.92 10.49
N ILE A 433 -17.55 -2.88 11.57
CA ILE A 433 -17.17 -3.45 12.87
C ILE A 433 -18.34 -4.26 13.44
N PRO A 434 -18.09 -5.23 14.33
CA PRO A 434 -19.15 -5.86 15.11
C PRO A 434 -19.99 -4.84 15.88
N ALA A 435 -21.30 -5.07 16.00
CA ALA A 435 -22.23 -4.15 16.68
C ALA A 435 -22.15 -4.19 18.23
N THR A 436 -20.95 -4.26 18.80
CA THR A 436 -20.73 -4.27 20.26
C THR A 436 -20.42 -2.88 20.83
N ALA A 437 -20.67 -2.69 22.13
CA ALA A 437 -20.39 -1.40 22.78
C ALA A 437 -18.89 -1.08 22.87
N ASP A 438 -18.03 -2.09 22.99
CA ASP A 438 -16.58 -1.89 23.08
C ASP A 438 -15.99 -1.55 21.71
N ASP A 439 -16.37 -2.31 20.67
CA ASP A 439 -15.92 -2.06 19.30
C ASP A 439 -16.38 -0.69 18.79
N LEU A 440 -17.65 -0.34 19.00
CA LEU A 440 -18.17 0.97 18.60
C LEU A 440 -17.48 2.11 19.36
N ARG A 441 -17.23 1.96 20.67
CA ARG A 441 -16.51 2.97 21.45
C ARG A 441 -15.07 3.14 20.96
N ARG A 442 -14.37 2.05 20.65
CA ARG A 442 -13.01 2.08 20.07
C ARG A 442 -13.01 2.77 18.72
N ALA A 443 -13.93 2.39 17.84
CA ALA A 443 -14.11 3.01 16.53
C ALA A 443 -14.39 4.51 16.64
N LEU A 444 -15.27 4.96 17.53
CA LEU A 444 -15.53 6.39 17.75
C LEU A 444 -14.27 7.16 18.18
N ARG A 445 -13.47 6.58 19.08
CA ARG A 445 -12.19 7.21 19.50
C ARG A 445 -11.19 7.27 18.34
N HIS A 446 -11.12 6.20 17.54
CA HIS A 446 -10.28 6.10 16.35
C HIS A 446 -10.65 7.17 15.31
N LEU A 447 -11.94 7.31 15.03
CA LEU A 447 -12.47 8.33 14.13
C LEU A 447 -12.23 9.74 14.65
N CYS A 448 -12.42 9.98 15.95
CA CYS A 448 -12.09 11.28 16.56
C CYS A 448 -10.62 11.65 16.35
N HIS A 449 -9.69 10.70 16.51
CA HIS A 449 -8.26 10.93 16.27
C HIS A 449 -7.99 11.20 14.78
N TYR A 450 -8.51 10.35 13.89
CA TYR A 450 -8.39 10.49 12.44
C TYR A 450 -8.82 11.87 11.95
N TYR A 451 -10.10 12.22 12.18
CA TYR A 451 -10.69 13.47 11.69
C TYR A 451 -10.07 14.69 12.36
N TYR A 452 -9.70 14.60 13.65
CA TYR A 452 -9.00 15.70 14.32
C TYR A 452 -7.68 16.01 13.60
N HIS A 453 -6.83 15.01 13.36
CA HIS A 453 -5.51 15.23 12.76
C HIS A 453 -5.58 15.49 11.25
N ARG A 454 -6.56 14.89 10.56
CA ARG A 454 -6.85 15.15 9.16
C ARG A 454 -7.29 16.59 8.94
N ASP A 455 -8.13 17.15 9.81
CA ASP A 455 -8.68 18.49 9.60
C ASP A 455 -7.88 19.57 10.39
N ARG A 456 -6.83 19.17 11.12
CA ARG A 456 -6.00 20.08 11.92
C ARG A 456 -5.20 21.02 11.05
N VAL A 457 -5.58 22.29 11.03
CA VAL A 457 -4.84 23.39 10.41
C VAL A 457 -4.30 24.37 11.44
N ASN A 458 -3.26 25.13 11.08
CA ASN A 458 -2.82 26.25 11.90
C ASN A 458 -3.83 27.41 11.73
N ARG A 459 -4.63 27.69 12.78
CA ARG A 459 -5.68 28.73 12.77
C ARG A 459 -5.12 30.17 12.71
N SER A 460 -3.83 30.34 12.89
CA SER A 460 -3.13 31.62 12.76
C SER A 460 -1.80 31.37 12.04
N PRO A 461 -1.85 31.08 10.73
CA PRO A 461 -0.67 30.67 9.98
C PRO A 461 0.34 31.82 9.97
N PRO A 462 1.61 31.54 10.28
CA PRO A 462 2.62 32.58 10.25
C PRO A 462 2.87 33.05 8.81
N VAL A 463 3.13 34.34 8.65
CA VAL A 463 3.55 34.95 7.38
C VAL A 463 5.07 35.11 7.34
N VAL A 464 5.67 34.84 6.18
CA VAL A 464 7.13 34.86 5.96
C VAL A 464 7.45 35.68 4.70
N GLY A 465 8.60 36.37 4.70
CA GLY A 465 9.06 37.27 3.63
C GLY A 465 9.04 38.74 4.06
N ALA A 466 10.09 39.48 3.69
CA ALA A 466 10.27 40.88 4.09
C ALA A 466 9.30 41.84 3.36
N GLU A 467 8.92 41.51 2.12
CA GLU A 467 8.10 42.38 1.24
C GLU A 467 6.70 41.79 0.96
N ASP A 468 6.60 40.49 0.62
CA ASP A 468 5.33 39.90 0.13
C ASP A 468 4.45 39.18 1.17
N LYS A 469 4.83 39.17 2.46
CA LYS A 469 4.08 38.53 3.60
C LYS A 469 3.15 37.37 3.17
N VAL A 470 3.72 36.27 2.70
CA VAL A 470 2.95 35.09 2.27
C VAL A 470 2.85 34.04 3.38
N PRO A 471 1.82 33.17 3.41
CA PRO A 471 1.73 32.09 4.38
C PRO A 471 2.97 31.20 4.39
N PHE A 472 3.42 30.74 5.56
CA PHE A 472 4.62 29.93 5.71
C PHE A 472 4.59 28.66 4.84
N SER A 473 3.46 27.96 4.80
CA SER A 473 3.26 26.79 3.92
C SER A 473 3.44 27.10 2.44
N SER A 474 3.14 28.32 1.97
CA SER A 474 3.24 28.65 0.53
C SER A 474 4.69 28.79 0.04
N LYS A 475 5.68 28.76 0.94
CA LYS A 475 7.10 28.68 0.59
C LYS A 475 7.59 27.27 0.34
N PHE A 476 6.72 26.27 0.44
CA PHE A 476 7.06 24.87 0.21
C PHE A 476 6.30 24.30 -0.97
N THR A 477 6.95 23.41 -1.70
CA THR A 477 6.32 22.59 -2.73
C THR A 477 6.51 21.13 -2.40
N LEU A 478 5.47 20.33 -2.62
CA LEU A 478 5.51 18.88 -2.48
C LEU A 478 5.16 18.28 -3.84
N GLY A 479 6.16 17.72 -4.51
CA GLY A 479 5.98 16.95 -5.74
C GLY A 479 5.80 15.47 -5.44
N LEU A 480 4.99 14.80 -6.25
CA LEU A 480 4.84 13.35 -6.28
C LEU A 480 5.20 12.88 -7.69
N PHE A 481 6.08 11.91 -7.80
CA PHE A 481 6.58 11.41 -9.07
C PHE A 481 6.45 9.89 -9.13
N LYS A 482 6.05 9.37 -10.30
CA LYS A 482 6.32 7.97 -10.63
C LYS A 482 7.83 7.84 -10.81
N LEU A 483 8.40 6.72 -10.39
CA LEU A 483 9.83 6.45 -10.48
C LEU A 483 10.11 5.42 -11.57
N GLN A 484 11.29 5.50 -12.14
CA GLN A 484 11.85 4.47 -13.01
C GLN A 484 13.30 4.20 -12.62
N GLU A 485 13.75 2.98 -12.82
CA GLU A 485 15.17 2.66 -12.70
C GLU A 485 15.89 3.13 -13.97
N ASN A 486 16.99 3.85 -13.79
CA ASN A 486 17.88 4.22 -14.90
C ASN A 486 18.87 3.09 -15.22
N GLU A 487 19.78 3.30 -16.17
CA GLU A 487 20.83 2.34 -16.54
C GLU A 487 21.80 2.00 -15.39
N GLU A 488 21.80 2.80 -14.32
CA GLU A 488 22.57 2.57 -13.08
C GLU A 488 21.72 1.95 -11.98
N GLU A 489 20.52 1.46 -12.30
CA GLU A 489 19.54 0.83 -11.39
C GLU A 489 19.08 1.73 -10.22
N LYS A 490 19.23 3.07 -10.38
CA LYS A 490 18.76 4.08 -9.44
C LYS A 490 17.37 4.56 -9.82
N TYR A 491 16.51 4.73 -8.82
CA TYR A 491 15.22 5.36 -9.03
C TYR A 491 15.36 6.85 -9.36
N VAL A 492 14.83 7.23 -10.52
CA VAL A 492 14.75 8.61 -10.99
C VAL A 492 13.31 8.98 -11.34
N GLU A 493 13.01 10.27 -11.34
CA GLU A 493 11.69 10.81 -11.68
C GLU A 493 11.30 10.40 -13.12
N LYS A 494 10.18 9.68 -13.26
CA LYS A 494 9.55 9.32 -14.54
C LYS A 494 8.38 10.25 -14.82
N GLY A 495 8.51 11.08 -15.85
CA GLY A 495 7.43 11.96 -16.30
C GLY A 495 7.31 13.24 -15.47
N GLN A 496 6.10 13.79 -15.40
CA GLN A 496 5.82 15.07 -14.73
C GLN A 496 5.36 14.87 -13.28
N ASN A 497 5.42 15.95 -12.49
CA ASN A 497 4.87 15.97 -11.13
C ASN A 497 3.35 15.69 -11.16
N LEU A 498 2.93 14.65 -10.46
CA LEU A 498 1.53 14.21 -10.35
C LEU A 498 0.70 15.12 -9.44
N ASN A 499 1.34 15.89 -8.55
CA ASN A 499 0.68 16.95 -7.79
C ASN A 499 0.68 18.27 -8.57
N ILE A 500 -0.20 18.38 -9.57
CA ILE A 500 -0.30 19.56 -10.42
C ILE A 500 -1.04 20.68 -9.68
N ALA A 501 -0.48 21.89 -9.67
CA ALA A 501 -1.07 23.10 -9.09
C ALA A 501 -1.54 23.01 -7.62
N ALA A 502 -1.04 22.04 -6.85
CA ALA A 502 -1.45 21.77 -5.47
C ALA A 502 -2.97 21.50 -5.32
N THR A 503 -3.64 21.08 -6.39
CA THR A 503 -5.09 20.81 -6.39
C THR A 503 -5.44 19.40 -5.95
N GLY A 504 -4.46 18.50 -5.87
CA GLY A 504 -4.65 17.08 -5.57
C GLY A 504 -3.85 16.16 -6.48
N VAL A 505 -3.86 14.88 -6.14
CA VAL A 505 -3.25 13.78 -6.90
C VAL A 505 -4.34 12.81 -7.29
N GLU A 506 -4.39 12.43 -8.57
CA GLU A 506 -5.22 11.31 -9.05
C GLU A 506 -4.30 10.24 -9.63
N LEU A 507 -4.30 9.04 -9.02
CA LEU A 507 -3.51 7.89 -9.46
C LEU A 507 -4.45 6.83 -10.04
N ILE A 508 -4.11 6.35 -11.24
CA ILE A 508 -4.74 5.17 -11.82
C ILE A 508 -3.94 3.95 -11.35
N ILE A 509 -4.61 3.05 -10.64
CA ILE A 509 -4.06 1.82 -10.08
C ILE A 509 -4.43 0.67 -11.03
N GLY A 510 -3.43 0.16 -11.74
CA GLY A 510 -3.52 -1.00 -12.61
C GLY A 510 -3.14 -2.31 -11.90
N PRO A 511 -3.15 -3.43 -12.64
CA PRO A 511 -2.79 -4.76 -12.15
C PRO A 511 -1.29 -4.88 -11.79
N ASP A 512 -0.44 -4.17 -12.53
CA ASP A 512 1.03 -4.19 -12.37
C ASP A 512 1.51 -3.11 -11.37
N ASN A 513 0.60 -2.52 -10.58
CA ASN A 513 0.93 -1.44 -9.65
C ASN A 513 1.79 -1.87 -8.45
N GLU A 514 2.07 -3.16 -8.31
CA GLU A 514 3.10 -3.65 -7.39
C GLU A 514 4.52 -3.24 -7.85
N ASP A 515 4.72 -2.99 -9.15
CA ASP A 515 5.98 -2.47 -9.72
C ASP A 515 6.06 -0.94 -9.77
N ASP A 516 4.91 -0.26 -9.68
CA ASP A 516 4.85 1.19 -9.74
C ASP A 516 5.34 1.83 -8.44
N SER A 517 6.60 2.27 -8.50
CA SER A 517 7.30 2.98 -7.45
C SER A 517 7.02 4.48 -7.51
N TYR A 518 6.63 5.09 -6.40
CA TYR A 518 6.43 6.54 -6.31
C TYR A 518 7.36 7.18 -5.28
N GLY A 519 7.79 8.40 -5.59
CA GLY A 519 8.67 9.20 -4.75
C GLY A 519 8.13 10.60 -4.52
N PHE A 520 8.56 11.22 -3.43
CA PHE A 520 8.20 12.58 -3.07
C PHE A 520 9.38 13.53 -3.15
N LYS A 521 9.13 14.79 -3.52
CA LYS A 521 10.12 15.86 -3.51
C LYS A 521 9.59 17.05 -2.73
N ILE A 522 10.20 17.35 -1.60
CA ILE A 522 9.86 18.51 -0.77
C ILE A 522 10.88 19.61 -1.04
N THR A 523 10.45 20.77 -1.52
CA THR A 523 11.35 21.92 -1.75
C THR A 523 11.10 22.99 -0.70
N ASN A 524 12.16 23.49 -0.06
CA ASN A 524 12.11 24.58 0.90
C ASN A 524 12.58 25.88 0.24
N ASN A 525 11.66 26.81 -0.06
CA ASN A 525 12.00 28.13 -0.64
C ASN A 525 12.10 29.23 0.43
N THR A 526 12.30 28.88 1.69
CA THR A 526 12.61 29.83 2.76
C THR A 526 14.11 30.04 2.86
N ASP A 527 14.52 31.09 3.56
CA ASP A 527 15.91 31.45 3.84
C ASP A 527 16.47 30.79 5.11
N PHE A 528 15.72 29.87 5.73
CA PHE A 528 16.11 29.11 6.93
C PHE A 528 15.78 27.60 6.81
N PRO A 529 16.47 26.73 7.57
CA PRO A 529 16.19 25.30 7.57
C PRO A 529 14.88 24.95 8.27
N VAL A 530 14.24 23.84 7.86
CA VAL A 530 13.00 23.31 8.46
C VAL A 530 13.01 21.79 8.61
N PHE A 531 12.07 21.26 9.37
CA PHE A 531 11.86 19.83 9.61
C PHE A 531 10.52 19.41 9.00
N PRO A 532 10.52 18.69 7.86
CA PRO A 532 9.30 18.18 7.23
C PRO A 532 8.91 16.81 7.80
N TYR A 533 7.61 16.59 8.00
CA TYR A 533 7.03 15.30 8.40
C TYR A 533 5.88 14.96 7.45
N LEU A 534 5.97 13.83 6.76
CA LEU A 534 5.04 13.43 5.72
C LEU A 534 4.23 12.22 6.16
N PHE A 535 2.90 12.31 6.09
CA PHE A 535 1.98 11.24 6.48
C PHE A 535 0.92 11.03 5.39
N TYR A 536 0.46 9.79 5.25
CA TYR A 536 -0.69 9.41 4.44
C TYR A 536 -1.88 9.06 5.34
N PHE A 537 -3.02 9.68 5.08
CA PHE A 537 -4.29 9.47 5.76
C PHE A 537 -5.21 8.70 4.82
N ASP A 538 -5.53 7.45 5.15
CA ASP A 538 -6.37 6.58 4.35
C ASP A 538 -7.84 6.74 4.77
N SER A 539 -8.71 7.23 3.89
CA SER A 539 -10.14 7.40 4.21
C SER A 539 -10.94 6.09 4.14
N SER A 540 -10.39 5.00 3.59
CA SER A 540 -11.10 3.72 3.51
C SER A 540 -11.10 2.98 4.86
N ASN A 541 -9.96 3.00 5.55
CA ASN A 541 -9.76 2.26 6.79
C ASN A 541 -9.39 3.13 7.98
N PHE A 542 -9.36 4.45 7.77
CA PHE A 542 -9.06 5.48 8.77
C PHE A 542 -7.66 5.34 9.41
N SER A 543 -6.69 4.77 8.69
CA SER A 543 -5.30 4.69 9.14
C SER A 543 -4.52 5.98 8.83
N ILE A 544 -3.47 6.22 9.61
CA ILE A 544 -2.50 7.28 9.40
C ILE A 544 -1.11 6.63 9.41
N THR A 545 -0.46 6.65 8.26
CA THR A 545 0.85 6.02 8.05
C THR A 545 1.91 7.09 7.85
N SER A 546 3.04 6.97 8.55
CA SER A 546 4.19 7.83 8.31
C SER A 546 4.89 7.46 7.02
N ILE A 547 5.01 8.43 6.10
CA ILE A 547 5.84 8.35 4.90
C ILE A 547 7.28 8.74 5.24
N TYR A 548 7.46 9.84 5.98
CA TYR A 548 8.79 10.35 6.35
C TYR A 548 8.75 11.15 7.65
N GLN A 549 9.74 10.89 8.53
CA GLN A 549 10.02 11.71 9.70
C GLN A 549 11.54 11.93 9.83
N PRO A 550 12.00 13.12 10.24
CA PRO A 550 13.41 13.38 10.51
C PRO A 550 13.91 12.57 11.72
N VAL A 551 15.12 12.03 11.65
CA VAL A 551 15.74 11.25 12.74
C VAL A 551 15.99 12.13 13.98
N ALA A 552 15.50 11.70 15.14
CA ALA A 552 15.61 12.46 16.38
C ALA A 552 16.98 12.26 17.06
N ALA A 553 17.89 13.23 16.93
CA ALA A 553 19.18 13.21 17.63
C ALA A 553 19.06 13.59 19.13
N THR A 554 19.83 12.93 20.00
CA THR A 554 19.95 13.32 21.41
C THR A 554 20.96 14.49 21.57
N LYS A 555 20.58 15.47 22.40
CA LYS A 555 21.35 16.60 22.98
C LYS A 555 22.81 16.85 22.49
N THR A 556 23.08 17.08 21.21
CA THR A 556 24.38 17.65 20.81
C THR A 556 24.41 19.16 21.03
N GLU A 557 25.61 19.68 21.28
CA GLU A 557 25.88 21.11 21.33
C GLU A 557 25.46 21.78 20.01
N ALA A 558 25.13 23.06 20.12
CA ALA A 558 24.22 23.77 19.24
C ALA A 558 24.70 24.08 17.80
N GLU A 559 25.66 23.33 17.26
CA GLU A 559 26.23 23.57 15.93
C GLU A 559 25.94 22.43 14.93
N ASP A 560 25.79 21.18 15.36
CA ASP A 560 25.60 20.02 14.45
C ASP A 560 24.15 19.57 14.19
N SER A 561 23.17 20.25 14.78
CA SER A 561 21.73 19.98 14.53
C SER A 561 21.24 20.31 13.11
N THR A 562 22.13 20.80 12.24
CA THR A 562 21.87 21.16 10.83
C THR A 562 21.87 19.95 9.88
N ASN A 563 22.27 18.77 10.34
CA ASN A 563 22.41 17.58 9.49
C ASN A 563 21.08 16.83 9.21
N PHE A 564 19.99 17.11 9.94
CA PHE A 564 18.70 16.43 9.77
C PHE A 564 17.53 17.37 9.38
N SER A 565 17.82 18.65 9.13
CA SER A 565 16.85 19.62 8.64
C SER A 565 16.93 19.75 7.12
N LEU A 566 15.80 19.94 6.45
CA LEU A 566 15.76 20.39 5.07
C LEU A 566 16.28 21.84 5.01
N ARG A 567 17.45 22.03 4.41
CA ARG A 567 18.13 23.32 4.35
C ARG A 567 17.34 24.32 3.49
N ARG A 568 17.69 25.59 3.66
CA ARG A 568 17.11 26.71 2.91
C ARG A 568 17.39 26.57 1.41
N ASN A 569 16.42 26.88 0.55
CA ASN A 569 16.52 26.80 -0.91
C ASN A 569 17.02 25.44 -1.45
N GLU A 570 16.83 24.37 -0.67
CA GLU A 570 17.16 23.00 -1.05
C GLU A 570 15.90 22.14 -1.14
N PHE A 571 16.07 20.92 -1.64
CA PHE A 571 15.01 19.92 -1.73
C PHE A 571 15.41 18.59 -1.10
N LEU A 572 14.42 17.86 -0.60
CA LEU A 572 14.52 16.51 -0.06
C LEU A 572 13.74 15.56 -0.97
N THR A 573 14.38 14.49 -1.45
CA THR A 573 13.69 13.42 -2.18
C THR A 573 13.50 12.21 -1.26
N ILE A 574 12.26 11.71 -1.18
CA ILE A 574 11.83 10.60 -0.30
C ILE A 574 11.35 9.46 -1.19
N GLY A 575 11.80 8.24 -0.89
CA GLY A 575 11.56 7.07 -1.74
C GLY A 575 12.51 6.99 -2.95
N TYR A 576 13.42 7.96 -3.08
CA TYR A 576 14.54 7.99 -4.04
C TYR A 576 15.54 9.08 -3.61
N GLY A 577 16.82 8.92 -3.93
CA GLY A 577 17.82 9.98 -3.74
C GLY A 577 18.15 10.29 -2.27
N SER A 578 18.18 11.58 -1.91
CA SER A 578 18.95 12.10 -0.75
C SER A 578 18.42 11.75 0.64
N ALA A 579 17.13 11.49 0.82
CA ALA A 579 16.60 11.05 2.12
C ALA A 579 16.81 9.55 2.38
N GLY A 580 17.10 8.77 1.33
CA GLY A 580 16.95 7.32 1.34
C GLY A 580 15.50 6.88 1.55
N GLY A 581 15.29 5.56 1.55
CA GLY A 581 13.99 4.93 1.81
C GLY A 581 13.36 4.27 0.58
N ILE A 582 12.49 3.29 0.83
CA ILE A 582 11.80 2.52 -0.22
C ILE A 582 10.81 3.44 -0.95
N PRO A 583 10.74 3.41 -2.30
CA PRO A 583 9.62 3.97 -3.03
C PRO A 583 8.28 3.53 -2.44
N HIS A 584 7.31 4.43 -2.45
CA HIS A 584 5.97 4.09 -1.99
C HIS A 584 5.16 3.53 -3.15
N SER A 585 4.51 2.38 -2.94
CA SER A 585 3.45 1.92 -3.82
C SER A 585 2.10 2.36 -3.25
N PHE A 586 1.16 2.65 -4.16
CA PHE A 586 -0.22 2.90 -3.80
C PHE A 586 -1.07 1.74 -4.31
N ALA A 587 -1.90 1.19 -3.44
CA ALA A 587 -2.85 0.14 -3.77
C ALA A 587 -4.23 0.50 -3.23
N ILE A 588 -5.28 0.02 -3.90
CA ILE A 588 -6.64 0.13 -3.38
C ILE A 588 -6.83 -1.00 -2.36
N SER A 589 -7.00 -0.62 -1.10
CA SER A 589 -7.04 -1.48 0.08
C SER A 589 -8.20 -2.48 0.07
N ASN A 590 -9.31 -2.12 -0.56
CA ASN A 590 -10.50 -2.97 -0.66
C ASN A 590 -10.70 -3.41 -2.13
N PRO A 591 -10.63 -4.71 -2.44
CA PRO A 591 -10.78 -5.20 -3.80
C PRO A 591 -12.16 -4.86 -4.39
N ASP A 592 -13.19 -4.67 -3.57
CA ASP A 592 -14.55 -4.33 -4.04
C ASP A 592 -14.74 -2.85 -4.39
N LEU A 593 -13.81 -1.97 -4.02
CA LEU A 593 -13.86 -0.56 -4.39
C LEU A 593 -13.18 -0.31 -5.74
N ASP A 594 -13.85 0.48 -6.59
CA ASP A 594 -13.28 0.96 -7.86
C ASP A 594 -12.50 2.27 -7.68
N GLN A 595 -12.69 2.94 -6.54
CA GLN A 595 -11.99 4.17 -6.16
C GLN A 595 -11.81 4.24 -4.64
N GLU A 596 -10.64 4.70 -4.23
CA GLU A 596 -10.27 5.03 -2.86
C GLU A 596 -9.75 6.47 -2.81
N GLN A 597 -9.82 7.07 -1.63
CA GLN A 597 -9.40 8.44 -1.38
C GLN A 597 -8.63 8.47 -0.08
N GLY A 598 -7.70 9.41 -0.02
CA GLY A 598 -6.92 9.70 1.17
C GLY A 598 -6.34 11.10 1.08
N TYR A 599 -5.48 11.43 2.03
CA TYR A 599 -4.83 12.73 2.10
C TYR A 599 -3.36 12.56 2.44
N ILE A 600 -2.50 13.24 1.69
CA ILE A 600 -1.11 13.42 2.08
C ILE A 600 -1.02 14.70 2.91
N ARG A 601 -0.50 14.58 4.14
CA ARG A 601 -0.27 15.71 5.04
C ARG A 601 1.21 15.91 5.27
N LEU A 602 1.70 17.09 4.88
CA LEU A 602 3.06 17.54 5.15
C LEU A 602 3.04 18.56 6.30
N PHE A 603 3.44 18.13 7.49
CA PHE A 603 3.64 19.02 8.63
C PHE A 603 5.04 19.64 8.54
N LEU A 604 5.11 20.96 8.66
CA LEU A 604 6.34 21.72 8.57
C LEU A 604 6.61 22.38 9.91
N SER A 605 7.84 22.23 10.41
CA SER A 605 8.25 22.90 11.63
C SER A 605 9.63 23.54 11.52
N GLY A 606 9.79 24.73 12.10
CA GLY A 606 11.11 25.35 12.28
C GLY A 606 11.99 24.63 13.31
N ARG A 607 11.47 23.64 14.04
CA ARG A 607 12.22 22.85 15.05
C ARG A 607 11.88 21.37 14.95
N PRO A 608 12.75 20.47 15.41
CA PRO A 608 12.38 19.06 15.50
C PRO A 608 11.22 18.87 16.49
N VAL A 609 10.22 18.13 16.05
CA VAL A 609 8.97 17.77 16.75
C VAL A 609 8.82 16.24 16.72
N ASP A 610 8.22 15.65 17.75
CA ASP A 610 7.77 14.27 17.67
C ASP A 610 6.29 14.21 17.26
N LEU A 611 6.04 13.64 16.08
CA LEU A 611 4.71 13.45 15.51
C LEU A 611 4.31 11.97 15.42
N SER A 612 5.05 11.06 16.07
CA SER A 612 4.71 9.62 16.10
C SER A 612 3.31 9.33 16.65
N HIS A 613 2.78 10.22 17.50
CA HIS A 613 1.41 10.17 18.02
C HIS A 613 0.30 10.29 16.95
N LEU A 614 0.66 10.73 15.74
CA LEU A 614 -0.26 10.81 14.62
C LEU A 614 -0.50 9.44 13.98
N GLU A 615 0.44 8.50 14.10
CA GLU A 615 0.29 7.19 13.49
C GLU A 615 -0.82 6.38 14.17
N GLN A 616 -1.66 5.76 13.35
CA GLN A 616 -2.66 4.81 13.81
C GLN A 616 -2.96 3.79 12.71
N GLY A 617 -3.17 2.54 13.11
CA GLY A 617 -3.54 1.46 12.20
C GLY A 617 -4.99 1.57 11.68
N LYS A 618 -5.47 0.50 11.04
CA LYS A 618 -6.89 0.38 10.64
C LYS A 618 -7.78 0.31 11.89
N ILE A 619 -9.04 0.74 11.77
CA ILE A 619 -10.00 0.83 12.89
C ILE A 619 -10.26 -0.51 13.64
N SER A 620 -9.93 -1.67 13.04
CA SER A 620 -9.99 -3.01 13.65
C SER A 620 -8.67 -3.52 14.24
N VAL A 621 -7.55 -2.87 13.96
CA VAL A 621 -6.23 -3.19 14.51
C VAL A 621 -6.02 -2.36 15.77
N GLN A 622 -5.47 -2.95 16.84
CA GLN A 622 -5.12 -2.22 18.06
C GLN A 622 -4.15 -1.06 17.76
N ALA A 623 -4.69 0.13 17.47
CA ALA A 623 -3.92 1.34 17.31
C ALA A 623 -3.57 1.90 18.68
N ARG A 624 -2.32 1.65 19.10
CA ARG A 624 -1.72 2.14 20.35
C ARG A 624 -1.12 3.51 20.06
N GLY A 625 -1.87 4.57 20.33
CA GLY A 625 -1.41 5.95 20.12
C GLY A 625 -0.16 6.26 20.94
N LEU A 626 0.93 6.62 20.27
CA LEU A 626 2.16 7.13 20.88
C LEU A 626 1.94 8.54 21.45
N LEU A 627 2.71 8.95 22.45
CA LEU A 627 2.87 10.36 22.85
C LEU A 627 4.23 10.48 23.53
N SER A 628 5.11 11.37 23.07
CA SER A 628 6.43 11.52 23.69
C SER A 628 6.94 12.96 23.80
N ASN A 629 7.79 13.20 24.81
CA ASN A 629 8.31 14.52 25.19
C ASN A 629 9.58 14.92 24.45
N LEU A 630 9.83 16.24 24.38
CA LEU A 630 11.06 16.80 23.81
C LEU A 630 11.91 17.55 24.84
N LYS A 631 13.22 17.44 24.62
CA LYS A 631 14.29 18.19 25.28
C LYS A 631 14.64 19.45 24.49
N LYS A 632 15.28 20.41 25.17
CA LYS A 632 15.58 21.77 24.69
C LYS A 632 16.60 21.79 23.56
N PHE A 633 16.31 22.53 22.50
CA PHE A 633 17.28 22.99 21.49
C PHE A 633 17.37 24.53 21.53
N ARG A 634 18.50 25.12 21.08
CA ARG A 634 18.63 26.58 20.85
C ARG A 634 17.59 27.03 19.81
N LYS A 635 17.30 28.33 19.69
CA LYS A 635 16.08 28.87 19.04
C LYS A 635 16.22 29.15 17.52
N PRO A 636 15.70 28.27 16.64
CA PRO A 636 15.15 28.66 15.33
C PRO A 636 13.80 29.40 15.47
N PRO A 637 13.27 30.00 14.38
CA PRO A 637 11.96 30.67 14.41
C PRO A 637 10.84 29.72 14.84
N THR A 638 9.92 30.22 15.66
CA THR A 638 8.82 29.45 16.26
C THR A 638 7.67 29.27 15.26
N LEU A 639 7.91 28.59 14.14
CA LEU A 639 6.95 28.48 13.04
C LEU A 639 6.53 27.02 12.85
N TRP A 640 5.24 26.82 12.60
CA TRP A 640 4.70 25.56 12.09
C TRP A 640 3.54 25.84 11.15
N ASP A 641 3.37 24.97 10.16
CA ASP A 641 2.21 24.97 9.27
C ASP A 641 2.00 23.56 8.69
N VAL A 642 0.97 23.37 7.89
CA VAL A 642 0.64 22.08 7.30
C VAL A 642 0.09 22.24 5.88
N ILE A 643 0.57 21.40 4.97
CA ILE A 643 0.05 21.29 3.59
C ILE A 643 -0.76 20.00 3.51
N THR A 644 -1.94 20.08 2.89
CA THR A 644 -2.84 18.94 2.69
C THR A 644 -3.05 18.75 1.19
N ILE A 645 -2.82 17.54 0.69
CA ILE A 645 -3.04 17.19 -0.71
C ILE A 645 -4.05 16.05 -0.74
N PRO A 646 -5.24 16.22 -1.34
CA PRO A 646 -6.16 15.11 -1.55
C PRO A 646 -5.56 14.13 -2.56
N VAL A 647 -5.67 12.84 -2.27
CA VAL A 647 -5.24 11.74 -3.14
C VAL A 647 -6.45 10.91 -3.50
N VAL A 648 -6.62 10.65 -4.79
CA VAL A 648 -7.66 9.77 -5.31
C VAL A 648 -6.99 8.62 -6.05
N LEU A 649 -7.21 7.41 -5.58
CA LEU A 649 -6.78 6.18 -6.24
C LEU A 649 -7.97 5.63 -7.01
N LYS A 650 -7.85 5.44 -8.33
CA LYS A 650 -8.91 4.86 -9.16
C LYS A 650 -8.39 3.62 -9.85
N ARG A 651 -9.21 2.57 -9.94
CA ARG A 651 -8.88 1.43 -10.78
C ARG A 651 -8.83 1.85 -12.24
N GLU A 652 -7.95 1.22 -12.98
CA GLU A 652 -7.95 1.33 -14.44
C GLU A 652 -9.30 0.91 -15.02
N GLU A 653 -9.86 1.74 -15.90
CA GLU A 653 -11.16 1.48 -16.52
C GLU A 653 -10.99 0.68 -17.80
N MET A 654 -11.70 -0.44 -17.94
CA MET A 654 -11.70 -1.25 -19.16
C MET A 654 -13.03 -1.16 -19.90
N ILE A 655 -12.98 -1.02 -21.23
CA ILE A 655 -14.13 -1.15 -22.12
C ILE A 655 -13.88 -2.30 -23.07
N GLY A 656 -14.77 -3.30 -23.05
CA GLY A 656 -14.71 -4.44 -23.96
C GLY A 656 -15.55 -4.18 -25.19
N ILE A 657 -15.04 -4.55 -26.37
CA ILE A 657 -15.82 -4.60 -27.59
C ILE A 657 -15.87 -6.05 -28.05
N ILE A 658 -17.06 -6.65 -28.04
CA ILE A 658 -17.28 -8.05 -28.39
C ILE A 658 -18.08 -8.16 -29.70
N GLY A 659 -17.73 -9.11 -30.55
CA GLY A 659 -18.46 -9.38 -31.79
C GLY A 659 -17.76 -10.37 -32.70
N SER A 660 -18.50 -10.99 -33.61
CA SER A 660 -17.95 -11.94 -34.58
C SER A 660 -17.16 -11.23 -35.68
N ARG A 661 -16.43 -12.02 -36.47
CA ARG A 661 -15.71 -11.50 -37.65
C ARG A 661 -16.69 -10.83 -38.62
N ASN A 662 -16.30 -9.67 -39.13
CA ASN A 662 -17.09 -8.83 -40.03
C ASN A 662 -18.37 -8.20 -39.44
N ASP A 663 -18.55 -8.21 -38.11
CA ASP A 663 -19.66 -7.48 -37.46
C ASP A 663 -19.41 -5.97 -37.32
N GLY A 664 -18.42 -5.42 -38.04
CA GLY A 664 -18.09 -3.99 -37.99
C GLY A 664 -17.28 -3.55 -36.76
N LYS A 665 -16.89 -4.50 -35.89
CA LYS A 665 -16.02 -4.28 -34.72
C LYS A 665 -14.69 -3.61 -35.10
N SER A 666 -13.94 -4.19 -36.03
CA SER A 666 -12.67 -3.61 -36.49
C SER A 666 -12.89 -2.23 -37.12
N ALA A 667 -13.93 -2.05 -37.93
CA ALA A 667 -14.25 -0.74 -38.52
C ALA A 667 -14.58 0.33 -37.46
N PHE A 668 -15.19 -0.05 -36.34
CA PHE A 668 -15.45 0.84 -35.22
C PHE A 668 -14.14 1.23 -34.50
N ILE A 669 -13.28 0.24 -34.21
CA ILE A 669 -11.97 0.44 -33.56
C ILE A 669 -11.07 1.31 -34.45
N ASP A 670 -10.96 0.99 -35.74
CA ASP A 670 -10.17 1.76 -36.71
C ASP A 670 -10.64 3.21 -36.78
N ARG A 671 -11.95 3.45 -36.77
CA ARG A 671 -12.51 4.81 -36.79
C ARG A 671 -12.26 5.56 -35.48
N LEU A 672 -12.27 4.87 -34.35
CA LEU A 672 -11.89 5.44 -33.06
C LEU A 672 -10.41 5.86 -33.08
N PHE A 673 -9.52 5.00 -33.54
CA PHE A 673 -8.09 5.30 -33.67
C PHE A 673 -7.81 6.40 -34.67
N GLU A 674 -8.51 6.43 -35.81
CA GLU A 674 -8.43 7.52 -36.77
C GLU A 674 -8.78 8.87 -36.15
N SER A 675 -9.79 8.88 -35.27
CA SER A 675 -10.24 10.08 -34.58
C SER A 675 -9.27 10.56 -33.49
N LEU A 676 -8.47 9.65 -32.91
CA LEU A 676 -7.54 9.94 -31.81
C LEU A 676 -6.11 10.22 -32.29
N TYR A 677 -5.63 9.42 -33.25
CA TYR A 677 -4.23 9.35 -33.66
C TYR A 677 -4.03 9.59 -35.18
N GLY A 678 -5.10 9.86 -35.92
CA GLY A 678 -5.06 9.91 -37.39
C GLY A 678 -4.83 8.52 -37.98
N LYS A 679 -4.16 8.41 -39.13
CA LYS A 679 -3.96 7.11 -39.81
C LYS A 679 -3.01 6.13 -39.10
N LYS A 680 -2.56 6.44 -37.88
CA LYS A 680 -1.68 5.57 -37.09
C LYS A 680 -2.52 4.65 -36.21
N THR A 681 -2.31 3.35 -36.35
CA THR A 681 -2.89 2.34 -35.45
C THR A 681 -1.94 2.16 -34.26
N PRO A 682 -2.41 2.28 -33.02
CA PRO A 682 -1.58 1.98 -31.85
C PRO A 682 -1.25 0.47 -31.82
N GLU A 683 -0.04 0.14 -31.36
CA GLU A 683 0.33 -1.26 -31.10
C GLU A 683 -0.44 -1.77 -29.88
N PRO A 684 -0.89 -3.03 -29.90
CA PRO A 684 -1.57 -3.62 -28.75
C PRO A 684 -0.59 -3.76 -27.57
N SER A 685 -1.05 -3.45 -26.36
CA SER A 685 -0.29 -3.67 -25.13
C SER A 685 -0.28 -5.15 -24.72
N PHE A 686 -1.24 -5.92 -25.20
CA PHE A 686 -1.38 -7.36 -25.01
C PHE A 686 -2.12 -7.97 -26.19
N GLU A 687 -1.72 -9.15 -26.64
CA GLU A 687 -2.36 -9.84 -27.76
C GLU A 687 -2.29 -11.37 -27.57
N THR A 688 -3.43 -12.03 -27.72
CA THR A 688 -3.56 -13.47 -27.93
C THR A 688 -4.04 -13.75 -29.36
N GLN A 689 -4.37 -15.01 -29.67
CA GLN A 689 -5.02 -15.35 -30.93
C GLN A 689 -6.36 -14.61 -31.13
N PHE A 690 -7.10 -14.33 -30.06
CA PHE A 690 -8.45 -13.79 -30.15
C PHE A 690 -8.66 -12.43 -29.48
N ILE A 691 -7.79 -12.05 -28.53
CA ILE A 691 -7.96 -10.86 -27.70
C ILE A 691 -6.82 -9.88 -27.91
N LYS A 692 -7.15 -8.58 -27.98
CA LYS A 692 -6.16 -7.50 -28.04
C LYS A 692 -6.49 -6.39 -27.04
N GLU A 693 -5.50 -5.89 -26.33
CA GLU A 693 -5.63 -4.72 -25.47
C GLU A 693 -4.95 -3.50 -26.06
N TYR A 694 -5.54 -2.33 -25.86
CA TYR A 694 -4.99 -1.05 -26.26
C TYR A 694 -5.12 -0.04 -25.12
N ASN A 695 -4.00 0.56 -24.72
CA ASN A 695 -3.96 1.67 -23.77
C ASN A 695 -4.29 2.98 -24.49
N ILE A 696 -5.42 3.61 -24.14
CA ILE A 696 -5.94 4.78 -24.84
C ILE A 696 -6.00 5.98 -23.91
N THR A 697 -5.44 7.11 -24.36
CA THR A 697 -5.53 8.41 -23.68
C THR A 697 -6.40 9.38 -24.48
N LEU A 698 -7.50 9.84 -23.90
CA LEU A 698 -8.37 10.86 -24.48
C LEU A 698 -7.81 12.26 -24.17
N PRO A 699 -7.68 13.18 -25.13
CA PRO A 699 -6.99 14.46 -24.88
C PRO A 699 -7.84 15.55 -24.17
N LYS A 700 -9.18 15.40 -24.04
CA LYS A 700 -10.09 16.43 -23.47
C LYS A 700 -11.43 15.83 -22.99
N PRO A 701 -11.75 15.82 -21.67
CA PRO A 701 -10.80 15.91 -20.56
C PRO A 701 -9.76 14.79 -20.67
N GLU A 702 -8.56 15.02 -20.13
CA GLU A 702 -7.51 14.00 -20.15
C GLU A 702 -7.95 12.80 -19.33
N ARG A 703 -8.10 11.64 -19.98
CA ARG A 703 -8.56 10.41 -19.33
C ARG A 703 -8.01 9.20 -20.06
N SER A 704 -7.35 8.32 -19.31
CA SER A 704 -6.81 7.07 -19.81
C SER A 704 -7.76 5.90 -19.49
N PHE A 705 -7.85 4.94 -20.40
CA PHE A 705 -8.61 3.71 -20.23
C PHE A 705 -8.05 2.61 -21.16
N VAL A 706 -8.45 1.36 -20.90
CA VAL A 706 -8.05 0.21 -21.72
C VAL A 706 -9.21 -0.19 -22.61
N LEU A 707 -8.94 -0.28 -23.91
CA LEU A 707 -9.88 -0.84 -24.88
C LEU A 707 -9.49 -2.30 -25.14
N VAL A 708 -10.45 -3.21 -25.01
CA VAL A 708 -10.22 -4.64 -25.23
C VAL A 708 -11.07 -5.14 -26.38
N ASP A 709 -10.41 -5.67 -27.40
CA ASP A 709 -11.03 -6.37 -28.51
C ASP A 709 -11.31 -7.82 -28.11
N LEU A 710 -12.58 -8.20 -27.95
CA LEU A 710 -13.01 -9.51 -27.45
C LEU A 710 -13.68 -10.36 -28.56
N PRO A 711 -13.45 -11.68 -28.60
CA PRO A 711 -14.03 -12.55 -29.62
C PRO A 711 -15.53 -12.79 -29.43
N GLY A 712 -16.25 -12.93 -30.55
CA GLY A 712 -17.51 -13.65 -30.62
C GLY A 712 -17.33 -14.99 -31.37
N PHE A 713 -18.31 -15.88 -31.25
CA PHE A 713 -18.35 -17.15 -31.95
C PHE A 713 -18.42 -16.98 -33.48
N GLN A 714 -17.72 -17.84 -34.22
CA GLN A 714 -17.55 -17.77 -35.67
C GLN A 714 -17.77 -19.12 -36.34
N GLY A 715 -18.46 -19.11 -37.49
CA GLY A 715 -18.67 -20.32 -38.27
C GLY A 715 -19.60 -21.32 -37.57
N SER A 716 -19.52 -22.58 -38.00
CA SER A 716 -20.28 -23.70 -37.41
C SER A 716 -19.42 -24.61 -36.54
N ASN A 717 -18.09 -24.50 -36.62
CA ASN A 717 -17.16 -25.37 -35.90
C ASN A 717 -17.28 -25.12 -34.38
N ILE A 718 -17.68 -26.15 -33.65
CA ILE A 718 -17.86 -26.08 -32.20
C ILE A 718 -16.52 -25.97 -31.45
N GLU A 719 -15.44 -26.46 -32.03
CA GLU A 719 -14.09 -26.43 -31.46
C GLU A 719 -13.52 -25.00 -31.45
N ASP A 720 -13.71 -24.26 -32.54
CA ASP A 720 -13.33 -22.84 -32.61
C ASP A 720 -14.10 -22.01 -31.56
N HIS A 721 -15.36 -22.38 -31.30
CA HIS A 721 -16.15 -21.76 -30.23
C HIS A 721 -15.61 -22.10 -28.84
N ALA A 722 -15.14 -23.33 -28.64
CA ALA A 722 -14.54 -23.74 -27.38
C ALA A 722 -13.25 -22.99 -27.10
N THR A 723 -12.33 -22.96 -28.06
CA THR A 723 -11.06 -22.25 -27.93
C THR A 723 -11.28 -20.76 -27.68
N ALA A 724 -12.20 -20.12 -28.41
CA ALA A 724 -12.52 -18.71 -28.22
C ALA A 724 -13.15 -18.43 -26.84
N LEU A 725 -14.00 -19.34 -26.33
CA LEU A 725 -14.57 -19.20 -24.99
C LEU A 725 -13.52 -19.43 -23.90
N GLN A 726 -12.64 -20.42 -24.06
CA GLN A 726 -11.54 -20.68 -23.14
C GLN A 726 -10.64 -19.45 -23.01
N ASP A 727 -10.14 -18.90 -24.12
CA ASP A 727 -9.30 -17.70 -24.14
C ASP A 727 -10.02 -16.51 -23.51
N LEU A 728 -11.31 -16.33 -23.82
CA LEU A 728 -12.14 -15.28 -23.22
C LEU A 728 -12.30 -15.42 -21.70
N VAL A 729 -12.62 -16.62 -21.22
CA VAL A 729 -12.88 -16.89 -19.80
C VAL A 729 -11.57 -16.79 -19.00
N GLU A 730 -10.49 -17.34 -19.53
CA GLU A 730 -9.14 -17.26 -18.93
C GLU A 730 -8.69 -15.81 -18.82
N TYR A 731 -8.83 -15.04 -19.89
CA TYR A 731 -8.51 -13.62 -19.91
C TYR A 731 -9.36 -12.85 -18.89
N LEU A 732 -10.69 -12.97 -18.94
CA LEU A 732 -11.60 -12.22 -18.06
C LEU A 732 -11.39 -12.55 -16.58
N GLY A 733 -11.09 -13.81 -16.26
CA GLY A 733 -10.72 -14.28 -14.92
C GLY A 733 -9.39 -13.68 -14.45
N THR A 734 -8.35 -13.77 -15.30
CA THR A 734 -7.03 -13.18 -15.02
C THR A 734 -7.13 -11.68 -14.76
N GLN A 735 -7.84 -10.94 -15.62
CA GLN A 735 -8.02 -9.50 -15.43
C GLN A 735 -8.73 -9.19 -14.11
N TYR A 736 -9.75 -9.97 -13.74
CA TYR A 736 -10.47 -9.76 -12.49
C TYR A 736 -9.61 -10.07 -11.26
N ASN A 737 -8.84 -11.15 -11.29
CA ASN A 737 -7.89 -11.51 -10.22
C ASN A 737 -6.82 -10.43 -10.05
N ASN A 738 -6.38 -9.84 -11.15
CA ASN A 738 -5.49 -8.69 -11.14
C ASN A 738 -6.20 -7.36 -10.80
N GLY A 739 -7.45 -7.42 -10.33
CA GLY A 739 -8.20 -6.26 -9.87
C GLY A 739 -8.68 -5.31 -10.98
N ARG A 740 -8.60 -5.71 -12.26
CA ARG A 740 -9.13 -4.95 -13.39
C ARG A 740 -10.55 -5.39 -13.72
N ARG A 741 -11.42 -4.41 -14.01
CA ARG A 741 -12.84 -4.66 -14.23
C ARG A 741 -13.33 -3.94 -15.47
N PHE A 742 -14.23 -4.62 -16.18
CA PHE A 742 -14.94 -4.01 -17.30
C PHE A 742 -16.00 -3.05 -16.78
N LYS A 743 -15.85 -1.77 -17.12
CA LYS A 743 -16.84 -0.74 -16.87
C LYS A 743 -18.05 -0.89 -17.80
N SER A 744 -17.79 -1.26 -19.06
CA SER A 744 -18.84 -1.48 -20.05
C SER A 744 -18.40 -2.48 -21.11
N LEU A 745 -19.39 -3.16 -21.69
CA LEU A 745 -19.22 -4.04 -22.83
C LEU A 745 -20.03 -3.48 -24.00
N VAL A 746 -19.41 -3.38 -25.18
CA VAL A 746 -20.05 -2.99 -26.43
C VAL A 746 -20.16 -4.24 -27.30
N TRP A 747 -21.38 -4.69 -27.57
CA TRP A 747 -21.63 -5.80 -28.48
C TRP A 747 -21.90 -5.28 -29.89
N CYS A 748 -21.01 -5.62 -30.83
CA CYS A 748 -21.16 -5.27 -32.24
C CYS A 748 -22.00 -6.32 -32.98
N TYR A 749 -23.01 -5.87 -33.73
CA TYR A 749 -23.80 -6.73 -34.61
C TYR A 749 -24.01 -6.08 -35.99
N LYS A 750 -23.66 -6.77 -37.07
CA LYS A 750 -23.88 -6.27 -38.44
C LYS A 750 -25.34 -6.37 -38.85
N ILE A 751 -26.01 -5.22 -38.92
CA ILE A 751 -27.46 -5.15 -39.20
C ILE A 751 -27.79 -5.49 -40.66
N SER A 752 -26.82 -5.35 -41.56
CA SER A 752 -27.01 -5.60 -42.98
C SER A 752 -27.10 -7.07 -43.37
N LYS A 753 -26.76 -7.99 -42.44
CA LYS A 753 -26.87 -9.44 -42.62
C LYS A 753 -28.24 -9.82 -43.20
N PRO A 754 -28.32 -10.66 -44.24
CA PRO A 754 -29.58 -10.95 -44.94
C PRO A 754 -30.62 -11.65 -44.03
N LYS A 755 -30.15 -12.50 -43.12
CA LYS A 755 -30.96 -13.29 -42.19
C LYS A 755 -30.26 -13.41 -40.84
N PHE A 756 -31.05 -13.64 -39.80
CA PHE A 756 -30.58 -14.01 -38.47
C PHE A 756 -30.34 -15.53 -38.44
N MET A 757 -29.13 -15.95 -38.11
CA MET A 757 -28.64 -17.32 -38.20
C MET A 757 -28.49 -17.94 -36.79
N ALA A 758 -28.31 -19.26 -36.71
CA ALA A 758 -28.08 -19.95 -35.44
C ALA A 758 -26.85 -19.41 -34.68
N ILE A 759 -25.80 -19.03 -35.40
CA ILE A 759 -24.59 -18.41 -34.83
C ILE A 759 -24.87 -17.04 -34.18
N ASP A 760 -25.85 -16.29 -34.70
CA ASP A 760 -26.22 -15.00 -34.12
C ASP A 760 -26.93 -15.22 -32.77
N GLU A 761 -27.80 -16.23 -32.67
CA GLU A 761 -28.44 -16.61 -31.39
C GLU A 761 -27.41 -17.12 -30.37
N LEU A 762 -26.41 -17.88 -30.81
CA LEU A 762 -25.30 -18.31 -29.95
C LEU A 762 -24.52 -17.12 -29.38
N ASN A 763 -24.22 -16.12 -30.21
CA ASN A 763 -23.54 -14.90 -29.76
C ASN A 763 -24.40 -14.03 -28.84
N VAL A 764 -25.72 -13.95 -29.08
CA VAL A 764 -26.66 -13.28 -28.15
C VAL A 764 -26.59 -13.94 -26.78
N ASN A 765 -26.58 -15.27 -26.74
CA ASN A 765 -26.50 -16.03 -25.49
C ASN A 765 -25.14 -15.87 -24.80
N LEU A 766 -24.04 -15.92 -25.56
CA LEU A 766 -22.70 -15.67 -25.04
C LEU A 766 -22.61 -14.31 -24.34
N VAL A 767 -23.08 -13.24 -24.99
CA VAL A 767 -23.05 -11.88 -24.41
C VAL A 767 -23.91 -11.81 -23.14
N LYS A 768 -25.08 -12.47 -23.11
CA LYS A 768 -25.91 -12.53 -21.91
C LYS A 768 -25.24 -13.27 -20.77
N ASP A 769 -24.54 -14.36 -21.06
CA ASP A 769 -23.85 -15.17 -20.05
C ASP A 769 -22.62 -14.43 -19.49
N ILE A 770 -21.90 -13.67 -20.34
CA ILE A 770 -20.78 -12.83 -19.91
C ILE A 770 -21.26 -11.73 -18.96
N VAL A 771 -22.31 -11.01 -19.37
CA VAL A 771 -22.78 -9.80 -18.67
C VAL A 771 -23.63 -10.14 -17.45
N GLY A 772 -24.50 -11.12 -17.57
CA GLY A 772 -25.47 -11.50 -16.55
C GLY A 772 -26.66 -10.54 -16.41
N PRO A 773 -27.69 -10.92 -15.64
CA PRO A 773 -28.94 -10.18 -15.54
C PRO A 773 -28.78 -8.82 -14.86
N SER A 774 -27.94 -8.71 -13.84
CA SER A 774 -27.64 -7.43 -13.16
C SER A 774 -26.73 -6.51 -13.98
N GLY A 775 -25.88 -7.09 -14.83
CA GLY A 775 -24.90 -6.38 -15.65
C GLY A 775 -25.46 -5.78 -16.94
N LEU A 776 -26.69 -6.09 -17.36
CA LEU A 776 -27.25 -5.65 -18.65
C LEU A 776 -27.24 -4.13 -18.85
N LYS A 777 -27.31 -3.35 -17.76
CA LYS A 777 -27.20 -1.88 -17.82
C LYS A 777 -25.80 -1.37 -18.23
N ASN A 778 -24.78 -2.21 -18.17
CA ASN A 778 -23.41 -1.92 -18.58
C ASN A 778 -23.13 -2.39 -20.02
N LEU A 779 -24.10 -3.05 -20.67
CA LEU A 779 -24.02 -3.49 -22.06
C LEU A 779 -24.62 -2.44 -23.00
N VAL A 780 -23.91 -2.14 -24.07
CA VAL A 780 -24.44 -1.37 -25.21
C VAL A 780 -24.42 -2.25 -26.46
N ALA A 781 -25.57 -2.37 -27.13
CA ALA A 781 -25.67 -3.04 -28.41
C ALA A 781 -25.39 -2.04 -29.54
N LEU A 782 -24.25 -2.20 -30.22
CA LEU A 782 -23.86 -1.39 -31.37
C LEU A 782 -24.22 -2.12 -32.66
N THR A 783 -25.28 -1.66 -33.33
CA THR A 783 -25.63 -2.15 -34.66
C THR A 783 -24.80 -1.44 -35.71
N THR A 784 -24.08 -2.19 -36.54
CA THR A 784 -23.09 -1.68 -37.49
C THR A 784 -23.55 -1.87 -38.94
N ASP A 785 -22.82 -1.26 -39.87
CA ASP A 785 -22.99 -1.41 -41.33
C ASP A 785 -24.28 -0.79 -41.90
N TRP A 786 -24.79 0.26 -41.26
CA TRP A 786 -25.96 1.02 -41.73
C TRP A 786 -25.71 1.73 -43.07
N ASN A 787 -24.45 2.02 -43.41
CA ASN A 787 -24.04 2.67 -44.66
C ASN A 787 -24.31 1.83 -45.92
N ASN A 788 -24.37 0.49 -45.83
CA ASN A 788 -24.62 -0.37 -46.98
C ASN A 788 -26.09 -0.36 -47.46
N GLY A 789 -27.00 0.29 -46.73
CA GLY A 789 -28.36 0.59 -47.21
C GLY A 789 -28.45 1.86 -48.08
N ALA A 790 -27.38 2.67 -48.14
CA ALA A 790 -27.38 4.06 -48.63
C ALA A 790 -27.74 4.24 -50.12
N GLY A 791 -27.31 3.31 -50.96
CA GLY A 791 -27.30 3.51 -52.42
C GLY A 791 -28.50 2.94 -53.20
N VAL A 792 -29.47 2.28 -52.54
CA VAL A 792 -30.55 1.59 -53.27
C VAL A 792 -31.71 2.53 -53.60
N ALA A 793 -31.95 3.57 -52.81
CA ALA A 793 -33.02 4.54 -53.07
C ALA A 793 -32.81 5.37 -54.35
N THR A 794 -31.56 5.59 -54.77
CA THR A 794 -31.25 6.36 -55.98
C THR A 794 -31.43 5.56 -57.27
N ASN A 795 -31.29 4.23 -57.25
CA ASN A 795 -31.47 3.40 -58.44
C ASN A 795 -32.93 3.00 -58.72
N VAL A 796 -33.81 3.03 -57.71
CA VAL A 796 -35.24 2.74 -57.90
C VAL A 796 -35.97 3.90 -58.57
N ALA A 797 -35.52 5.15 -58.38
CA ALA A 797 -36.09 6.31 -59.08
C ALA A 797 -35.68 6.38 -60.56
N ALA A 798 -34.60 5.71 -60.98
CA ALA A 798 -34.05 5.78 -62.33
C ALA A 798 -34.44 4.60 -63.24
N ARG A 799 -35.00 3.50 -62.71
CA ARG A 799 -35.41 2.33 -63.51
C ARG A 799 -36.81 1.83 -63.13
N THR A 800 -37.76 2.31 -63.91
CA THR A 800 -38.95 1.56 -64.40
C THR A 800 -40.06 1.22 -63.40
N ARG A 801 -41.28 1.60 -63.79
CA ARG A 801 -42.56 1.06 -63.30
C ARG A 801 -42.61 -0.46 -63.46
N ALA A 802 -42.28 -1.22 -62.43
CA ALA A 802 -42.79 -2.57 -62.15
C ALA A 802 -42.22 -3.08 -60.82
N VAL A 803 -43.05 -3.78 -60.04
CA VAL A 803 -42.78 -4.41 -58.73
C VAL A 803 -42.95 -3.48 -57.51
N ALA A 804 -44.21 -3.34 -57.10
CA ALA A 804 -44.58 -3.07 -55.71
C ALA A 804 -44.09 -4.26 -54.85
N GLY A 805 -43.02 -4.07 -54.08
CA GLY A 805 -42.47 -5.14 -53.23
C GLY A 805 -41.04 -4.92 -52.70
N VAL A 806 -40.29 -3.94 -53.22
CA VAL A 806 -38.93 -3.67 -52.73
C VAL A 806 -39.00 -2.83 -51.45
N VAL A 807 -39.09 -3.52 -50.31
CA VAL A 807 -38.88 -2.93 -48.98
C VAL A 807 -37.49 -2.30 -48.95
N SER A 808 -37.40 -1.02 -48.61
CA SER A 808 -36.11 -0.32 -48.45
C SER A 808 -35.19 -1.15 -47.52
N PRO A 809 -33.91 -1.37 -47.88
CA PRO A 809 -32.96 -2.09 -47.01
C PRO A 809 -32.95 -1.57 -45.57
N LEU A 810 -33.22 -0.28 -45.36
CA LEU A 810 -33.34 0.33 -44.05
C LEU A 810 -34.49 -0.24 -43.21
N TYR A 811 -35.67 -0.44 -43.79
CA TYR A 811 -36.79 -1.01 -43.03
C TYR A 811 -36.48 -2.44 -42.56
N ARG A 812 -35.74 -3.20 -43.39
CA ARG A 812 -35.23 -4.53 -43.01
C ARG A 812 -34.25 -4.42 -41.84
N TYR A 813 -33.36 -3.43 -41.85
CA TYR A 813 -32.40 -3.20 -40.76
C TYR A 813 -33.10 -2.80 -39.46
N GLU A 814 -34.11 -1.92 -39.53
CA GLU A 814 -34.91 -1.51 -38.38
C GLU A 814 -35.73 -2.68 -37.81
N SER A 815 -36.31 -3.51 -38.67
CA SER A 815 -37.00 -4.73 -38.26
C SER A 815 -36.05 -5.70 -37.54
N MET A 816 -34.83 -5.87 -38.05
CA MET A 816 -33.80 -6.68 -37.40
C MET A 816 -33.36 -6.07 -36.05
N GLU A 817 -33.19 -4.75 -35.97
CA GLU A 817 -32.83 -4.07 -34.70
C GLU A 817 -33.94 -4.27 -33.66
N ASN A 818 -35.22 -4.18 -34.06
CA ASN A 818 -36.36 -4.46 -33.18
C ASN A 818 -36.41 -5.93 -32.73
N HIS A 819 -36.03 -6.85 -33.61
CA HIS A 819 -35.88 -8.27 -33.28
C HIS A 819 -34.76 -8.53 -32.25
N LEU A 820 -33.69 -7.74 -32.27
CA LEU A 820 -32.63 -7.79 -31.26
C LEU A 820 -33.07 -7.14 -29.95
N LYS A 821 -33.78 -6.01 -30.00
CA LYS A 821 -34.34 -5.33 -28.81
C LYS A 821 -35.27 -6.23 -28.01
N SER A 822 -36.06 -7.09 -28.67
CA SER A 822 -36.93 -8.04 -27.96
C SER A 822 -36.16 -9.08 -27.15
N ARG A 823 -34.91 -9.39 -27.54
CA ARG A 823 -34.01 -10.31 -26.81
C ARG A 823 -33.23 -9.64 -25.70
N PHE A 824 -33.03 -8.32 -25.77
CA PHE A 824 -32.27 -7.54 -24.79
C PHE A 824 -33.15 -6.45 -24.16
N LYS A 825 -33.90 -6.82 -23.12
CA LYS A 825 -34.69 -5.85 -22.34
C LYS A 825 -33.76 -4.95 -21.51
N GLY A 826 -33.92 -3.64 -21.63
CA GLY A 826 -33.17 -2.65 -20.83
C GLY A 826 -31.75 -2.34 -21.33
N VAL A 827 -31.35 -2.85 -22.49
CA VAL A 827 -30.05 -2.56 -23.12
C VAL A 827 -30.17 -1.37 -24.07
N GLU A 828 -29.20 -0.47 -24.04
CA GLU A 828 -29.14 0.66 -24.97
C GLU A 828 -28.66 0.20 -26.36
N PHE A 829 -29.37 0.62 -27.41
CA PHE A 829 -29.00 0.36 -28.80
C PHE A 829 -28.44 1.62 -29.46
N LYS A 830 -27.27 1.48 -30.08
CA LYS A 830 -26.60 2.53 -30.86
C LYS A 830 -26.40 2.06 -32.30
N ARG A 831 -26.36 3.01 -33.23
CA ARG A 831 -26.16 2.75 -34.67
C ARG A 831 -24.81 3.32 -35.11
N PHE A 832 -24.02 2.52 -35.82
CA PHE A 832 -22.73 2.90 -36.40
C PHE A 832 -22.66 2.58 -37.90
N GLY A 833 -22.00 3.45 -38.67
CA GLY A 833 -21.77 3.25 -40.09
C GLY A 833 -20.61 4.10 -40.58
N THR A 834 -19.89 3.60 -41.59
CA THR A 834 -18.78 4.30 -42.22
C THR A 834 -19.28 5.04 -43.47
N PHE A 835 -19.39 6.36 -43.38
CA PHE A 835 -19.85 7.20 -44.48
C PHE A 835 -18.67 7.90 -45.14
N LYS A 836 -18.67 7.99 -46.47
CA LYS A 836 -17.65 8.75 -47.20
C LYS A 836 -17.78 10.25 -46.85
N PRO A 837 -16.67 10.98 -46.65
CA PRO A 837 -16.70 12.42 -46.36
C PRO A 837 -17.46 13.25 -47.41
N SER A 838 -17.51 12.76 -48.64
CA SER A 838 -18.20 13.37 -49.77
C SER A 838 -19.73 13.20 -49.78
N ASP A 839 -20.32 12.46 -48.83
CA ASP A 839 -21.78 12.20 -48.80
C ASP A 839 -22.42 12.41 -47.40
N PRO A 840 -22.41 13.64 -46.87
CA PRO A 840 -23.08 13.97 -45.61
C PRO A 840 -24.60 13.78 -45.68
N ALA A 841 -25.20 13.98 -46.86
CA ALA A 841 -26.63 13.72 -47.10
C ALA A 841 -26.97 12.22 -47.03
N GLY A 842 -26.05 11.32 -47.40
CA GLY A 842 -26.20 9.87 -47.23
C GLY A 842 -26.26 9.45 -45.75
N ARG A 843 -25.50 10.13 -44.88
CA ARG A 843 -25.56 9.94 -43.42
C ARG A 843 -26.94 10.34 -42.88
N GLU A 844 -27.42 11.53 -43.20
CA GLU A 844 -28.71 12.05 -42.72
C GLU A 844 -29.90 11.23 -43.25
N ARG A 845 -29.89 10.87 -44.54
CA ARG A 845 -30.94 10.04 -45.16
C ARG A 845 -31.03 8.62 -44.60
N MET A 846 -29.90 8.03 -44.19
CA MET A 846 -29.87 6.63 -43.74
C MET A 846 -30.29 6.43 -42.30
N LEU A 847 -30.03 7.42 -41.46
CA LEU A 847 -30.30 7.29 -40.03
C LEU A 847 -31.58 8.02 -39.62
N GLY A 848 -32.17 8.80 -40.54
CA GLY A 848 -33.41 9.54 -40.29
C GLY A 848 -33.22 10.53 -39.15
N SER A 849 -34.05 10.43 -38.12
CA SER A 849 -33.92 11.20 -36.87
C SER A 849 -32.91 10.61 -35.86
N ALA A 850 -32.36 9.42 -36.12
CA ALA A 850 -31.34 8.80 -35.27
C ALA A 850 -29.95 9.33 -35.66
N SER A 851 -29.12 9.74 -34.71
CA SER A 851 -27.74 10.13 -35.01
C SER A 851 -26.83 8.90 -35.08
N ALA A 852 -26.04 8.74 -36.15
CA ALA A 852 -24.92 7.78 -36.15
C ALA A 852 -24.00 8.15 -35.01
N GLU A 853 -23.74 7.19 -34.13
CA GLU A 853 -22.87 7.42 -32.99
C GLU A 853 -21.43 7.52 -33.49
N ASP A 854 -20.79 8.61 -33.12
CA ASP A 854 -19.36 8.79 -33.31
C ASP A 854 -18.63 7.89 -32.29
N PRO A 855 -17.66 7.06 -32.70
CA PRO A 855 -16.98 6.15 -31.77
C PRO A 855 -16.39 6.84 -30.55
N LEU A 856 -15.76 8.01 -30.75
CA LEU A 856 -15.19 8.79 -29.66
C LEU A 856 -16.26 9.33 -28.71
N LYS A 857 -17.41 9.76 -29.25
CA LYS A 857 -18.56 10.18 -28.45
C LYS A 857 -19.16 9.02 -27.64
N LEU A 858 -19.30 7.83 -28.23
CA LEU A 858 -19.78 6.63 -27.53
C LEU A 858 -18.85 6.26 -26.37
N ILE A 859 -17.55 6.14 -26.63
CA ILE A 859 -16.55 5.82 -25.59
C ILE A 859 -16.61 6.84 -24.45
N ARG A 860 -16.68 8.15 -24.77
CA ARG A 860 -16.85 9.19 -23.74
C ARG A 860 -18.10 9.01 -22.90
N SER A 861 -19.25 8.66 -23.50
CA SER A 861 -20.48 8.42 -22.72
C SER A 861 -20.38 7.17 -21.84
N LEU A 862 -19.73 6.10 -22.32
CA LEU A 862 -19.51 4.89 -21.52
C LEU A 862 -18.63 5.17 -20.31
N LEU A 863 -17.55 5.94 -20.48
CA LEU A 863 -16.68 6.36 -19.38
C LEU A 863 -17.38 7.30 -18.38
N GLN A 864 -18.42 8.03 -18.78
CA GLN A 864 -19.23 8.88 -17.90
C GLN A 864 -20.34 8.11 -17.18
N SER A 865 -20.70 6.91 -17.65
CA SER A 865 -21.76 6.10 -17.04
C SER A 865 -21.38 5.67 -15.61
N LYS A 866 -22.39 5.62 -14.72
CA LYS A 866 -22.25 5.20 -13.32
C LYS A 866 -22.43 3.69 -13.12
N GLY A 867 -22.30 2.89 -14.18
CA GLY A 867 -22.46 1.45 -14.11
C GLY A 867 -21.33 0.82 -13.30
N THR A 868 -21.63 0.34 -12.07
CA THR A 868 -20.64 -0.30 -11.17
C THR A 868 -20.84 -1.81 -11.04
N GLU A 869 -21.73 -2.43 -11.82
CA GLU A 869 -21.95 -3.88 -11.73
C GLU A 869 -20.84 -4.64 -12.45
N LYS A 870 -20.42 -5.73 -11.82
CA LYS A 870 -19.41 -6.64 -12.35
C LYS A 870 -20.02 -7.49 -13.47
N LEU A 871 -19.24 -7.83 -14.49
CA LEU A 871 -19.64 -8.85 -15.47
C LEU A 871 -19.77 -10.20 -14.76
N GLN A 872 -20.86 -10.93 -14.99
CA GLN A 872 -21.14 -12.20 -14.32
C GLN A 872 -20.01 -13.22 -14.49
N VAL A 873 -19.45 -13.35 -15.70
CA VAL A 873 -18.38 -14.33 -15.95
C VAL A 873 -17.12 -14.02 -15.14
N GLN A 874 -16.76 -12.75 -14.94
CA GLN A 874 -15.59 -12.38 -14.12
C GLN A 874 -15.77 -12.86 -12.66
N HIS A 875 -17.00 -12.83 -12.14
CA HIS A 875 -17.31 -13.32 -10.79
C HIS A 875 -17.38 -14.86 -10.70
N GLU A 876 -17.95 -15.50 -11.72
CA GLU A 876 -18.08 -16.97 -11.75
C GLU A 876 -16.72 -17.67 -11.83
N VAL A 877 -15.79 -17.13 -12.64
CA VAL A 877 -14.45 -17.71 -12.80
C VAL A 877 -13.68 -17.70 -11.49
N CYS A 878 -13.69 -16.58 -10.75
CA CYS A 878 -12.99 -16.51 -9.46
C CYS A 878 -13.54 -17.48 -8.42
N LYS A 879 -14.86 -17.75 -8.46
CA LYS A 879 -15.49 -18.70 -7.54
C LYS A 879 -15.24 -20.15 -7.93
N ALA A 880 -15.41 -20.47 -9.21
CA ALA A 880 -15.42 -21.85 -9.68
C ALA A 880 -14.05 -22.34 -10.19
N ARG A 881 -13.11 -21.42 -10.44
CA ARG A 881 -11.73 -21.67 -10.90
C ARG A 881 -11.62 -22.54 -12.15
N THR A 882 -12.70 -22.67 -12.93
CA THR A 882 -12.77 -23.55 -14.11
C THR A 882 -13.71 -22.91 -15.14
N VAL A 883 -13.46 -23.18 -16.43
CA VAL A 883 -14.31 -22.71 -17.53
C VAL A 883 -15.72 -23.31 -17.40
N ALA A 884 -15.78 -24.61 -17.15
CA ALA A 884 -16.99 -25.37 -16.80
C ALA A 884 -17.83 -24.76 -15.66
N GLY A 885 -17.18 -24.09 -14.71
CA GLY A 885 -17.83 -23.44 -13.59
C GLY A 885 -18.66 -22.21 -13.94
N THR A 886 -18.46 -21.66 -15.14
CA THR A 886 -19.19 -20.48 -15.63
C THR A 886 -20.50 -20.86 -16.33
N THR A 887 -21.45 -19.93 -16.39
CA THR A 887 -22.71 -20.11 -17.12
C THR A 887 -22.46 -20.27 -18.62
N ALA A 888 -21.52 -19.51 -19.18
CA ALA A 888 -21.12 -19.64 -20.57
C ALA A 888 -20.47 -21.01 -20.86
N GLY A 889 -19.61 -21.48 -19.96
CA GLY A 889 -18.96 -22.79 -20.05
C GLY A 889 -19.96 -23.94 -19.96
N ARG A 890 -20.91 -23.90 -19.02
CA ARG A 890 -22.01 -24.88 -18.94
C ARG A 890 -22.82 -24.93 -20.22
N ARG A 891 -23.22 -23.78 -20.77
CA ARG A 891 -23.99 -23.73 -22.03
C ARG A 891 -23.22 -24.33 -23.20
N LEU A 892 -21.90 -24.12 -23.26
CA LEU A 892 -21.06 -24.72 -24.27
C LEU A 892 -20.96 -26.24 -24.08
N ARG A 893 -20.81 -26.72 -22.83
CA ARG A 893 -20.84 -28.15 -22.49
C ARG A 893 -22.13 -28.80 -22.96
N ASP A 894 -23.29 -28.24 -22.58
CA ASP A 894 -24.61 -28.75 -22.99
C ASP A 894 -24.74 -28.88 -24.51
N ARG A 895 -24.10 -27.95 -25.25
CA ARG A 895 -24.05 -27.99 -26.72
C ARG A 895 -23.17 -29.11 -27.25
N PHE A 896 -21.98 -29.32 -26.68
CA PHE A 896 -21.12 -30.45 -27.05
C PHE A 896 -21.84 -31.78 -26.79
N GLU A 897 -22.47 -31.94 -25.63
CA GLU A 897 -23.26 -33.13 -25.29
C GLU A 897 -24.40 -33.36 -26.30
N ALA A 898 -25.09 -32.29 -26.71
CA ALA A 898 -26.15 -32.38 -27.73
C ALA A 898 -25.62 -32.77 -29.12
N GLU A 899 -24.46 -32.26 -29.55
CA GLU A 899 -23.84 -32.64 -30.83
C GLU A 899 -23.26 -34.05 -30.81
N ILE A 900 -22.65 -34.47 -29.69
CA ILE A 900 -22.20 -35.85 -29.46
C ILE A 900 -23.40 -36.80 -29.59
N LYS A 901 -24.51 -36.50 -28.91
CA LYS A 901 -25.72 -37.32 -28.98
C LYS A 901 -26.26 -37.45 -30.40
N LYS A 902 -26.29 -36.37 -31.18
CA LYS A 902 -26.70 -36.42 -32.60
C LYS A 902 -25.79 -37.30 -33.44
N LYS A 903 -24.47 -37.26 -33.20
CA LYS A 903 -23.50 -38.11 -33.91
C LYS A 903 -23.61 -39.56 -33.47
N GLU A 904 -23.87 -39.84 -32.20
CA GLU A 904 -24.15 -41.19 -31.70
C GLU A 904 -25.43 -41.78 -32.33
N GLU A 905 -26.51 -40.98 -32.43
CA GLU A 905 -27.75 -41.36 -33.14
C GLU A 905 -27.50 -41.58 -34.64
N LEU A 906 -26.66 -40.74 -35.28
CA LEU A 906 -26.26 -40.93 -36.68
C LEU A 906 -25.49 -42.25 -36.86
N ILE A 907 -24.55 -42.57 -35.98
CA ILE A 907 -23.80 -43.84 -36.04
C ILE A 907 -24.76 -45.02 -35.92
N GLN A 908 -25.75 -44.97 -35.03
CA GLN A 908 -26.76 -46.03 -34.90
C GLN A 908 -27.59 -46.19 -36.17
N ALA A 909 -27.97 -45.08 -36.81
CA ALA A 909 -28.69 -45.10 -38.09
C ALA A 909 -27.83 -45.69 -39.22
N LEU A 910 -26.56 -45.28 -39.32
CA LEU A 910 -25.61 -45.80 -40.31
C LEU A 910 -25.30 -47.28 -40.07
N ASP A 911 -25.26 -47.74 -38.81
CA ASP A 911 -25.09 -49.15 -38.47
C ASP A 911 -26.29 -50.00 -38.92
N THR A 912 -27.50 -49.48 -38.71
CA THR A 912 -28.72 -50.13 -39.22
C THR A 912 -28.70 -50.21 -40.75
N GLU A 913 -28.29 -49.13 -41.43
CA GLU A 913 -28.18 -49.12 -42.89
C GLU A 913 -27.10 -50.09 -43.40
N LEU A 914 -25.98 -50.25 -42.68
CA LEU A 914 -24.95 -51.23 -43.02
C LEU A 914 -25.43 -52.67 -42.87
N GLU A 915 -26.30 -52.97 -41.90
CA GLU A 915 -26.88 -54.31 -41.70
C GLU A 915 -27.88 -54.69 -42.80
N GLU A 916 -28.51 -53.71 -43.45
CA GLU A 916 -29.50 -53.92 -44.52
C GLU A 916 -28.87 -54.06 -45.93
N LEU A 917 -27.56 -53.84 -46.07
CA LEU A 917 -26.85 -53.85 -47.36
C LEU A 917 -26.10 -55.18 -47.62
N ASP A 918 -26.12 -55.65 -48.87
CA ASP A 918 -25.35 -56.82 -49.31
C ASP A 918 -23.82 -56.56 -49.29
N GLU A 919 -23.01 -57.58 -48.97
CA GLU A 919 -21.54 -57.51 -48.79
C GLU A 919 -20.71 -56.97 -50.00
N HIS A 920 -21.36 -56.68 -51.13
CA HIS A 920 -20.72 -56.17 -52.35
C HIS A 920 -21.28 -54.82 -52.83
N ASP A 921 -22.09 -54.13 -52.03
CA ASP A 921 -22.58 -52.80 -52.38
C ASP A 921 -21.46 -51.74 -52.22
N LYS A 922 -21.25 -50.95 -53.28
CA LYS A 922 -20.27 -49.84 -53.29
C LYS A 922 -20.58 -48.79 -52.21
N LYS A 923 -21.84 -48.67 -51.77
CA LYS A 923 -22.26 -47.75 -50.69
C LYS A 923 -21.69 -48.11 -49.33
N GLN A 924 -21.33 -49.37 -49.10
CA GLN A 924 -20.82 -49.83 -47.81
C GLN A 924 -19.52 -49.10 -47.43
N SER A 925 -18.64 -48.88 -48.39
CA SER A 925 -17.39 -48.13 -48.17
C SER A 925 -17.62 -46.65 -47.85
N GLU A 926 -18.67 -46.04 -48.40
CA GLU A 926 -19.01 -44.63 -48.17
C GLU A 926 -19.63 -44.46 -46.77
N ILE A 927 -20.59 -45.31 -46.41
CA ILE A 927 -21.24 -45.32 -45.09
C ILE A 927 -20.22 -45.62 -43.98
N GLN A 928 -19.31 -46.57 -44.18
CA GLN A 928 -18.21 -46.83 -43.23
C GLN A 928 -17.26 -45.63 -43.09
N GLY A 929 -17.04 -44.87 -44.17
CA GLY A 929 -16.26 -43.63 -44.13
C GLY A 929 -16.95 -42.54 -43.30
N GLU A 930 -18.24 -42.33 -43.51
CA GLU A 930 -19.05 -41.39 -42.74
C GLU A 930 -19.13 -41.78 -41.25
N LYS A 931 -19.30 -43.08 -40.95
CA LYS A 931 -19.29 -43.59 -39.58
C LYS A 931 -17.95 -43.30 -38.88
N ARG A 932 -16.81 -43.64 -39.51
CA ARG A 932 -15.48 -43.36 -38.93
C ARG A 932 -15.25 -41.87 -38.69
N SER A 933 -15.75 -41.02 -39.59
CA SER A 933 -15.70 -39.56 -39.42
C SER A 933 -16.50 -39.11 -38.19
N ALA A 934 -17.73 -39.63 -38.02
CA ALA A 934 -18.56 -39.35 -36.85
C ALA A 934 -17.95 -39.85 -35.53
N GLU A 935 -17.33 -41.05 -35.53
CA GLU A 935 -16.61 -41.60 -34.37
C GLU A 935 -15.40 -40.73 -34.00
N SER A 936 -14.65 -40.25 -35.01
CA SER A 936 -13.52 -39.34 -34.81
C SER A 936 -13.97 -38.02 -34.20
N ASP A 937 -15.05 -37.42 -34.71
CA ASP A 937 -15.64 -36.19 -34.17
C ASP A 937 -16.01 -36.36 -32.69
N ILE A 938 -16.69 -37.47 -32.33
CA ILE A 938 -17.08 -37.76 -30.94
C ILE A 938 -15.86 -37.90 -30.03
N ALA A 939 -14.82 -38.63 -30.47
CA ALA A 939 -13.61 -38.81 -29.67
C ALA A 939 -12.91 -37.47 -29.41
N GLN A 940 -12.80 -36.63 -30.43
CA GLN A 940 -12.23 -35.28 -30.33
C GLN A 940 -13.06 -34.39 -29.38
N TRP A 941 -14.38 -34.38 -29.52
CA TRP A 941 -15.26 -33.56 -28.68
C TRP A 941 -15.30 -34.02 -27.22
N LYS A 942 -15.23 -35.32 -26.94
CA LYS A 942 -15.08 -35.85 -25.57
C LYS A 942 -13.76 -35.40 -24.95
N GLY A 943 -12.66 -35.38 -25.72
CA GLY A 943 -11.39 -34.81 -25.27
C GLY A 943 -11.46 -33.32 -24.93
N PHE A 944 -12.15 -32.51 -25.76
CA PHE A 944 -12.38 -31.09 -25.46
C PHE A 944 -13.22 -30.87 -24.20
N LEU A 945 -14.23 -31.71 -23.95
CA LEU A 945 -15.04 -31.65 -22.73
C LEU A 945 -14.21 -31.94 -21.48
N GLU A 946 -13.32 -32.94 -21.53
CA GLU A 946 -12.39 -33.22 -20.43
C GLU A 946 -11.44 -32.04 -20.16
N ASP A 947 -10.97 -31.35 -21.21
CA ASP A 947 -10.14 -30.14 -21.05
C ASP A 947 -10.92 -28.97 -20.44
N ILE A 948 -12.17 -28.74 -20.87
CA ILE A 948 -13.05 -27.70 -20.28
C ILE A 948 -13.32 -27.97 -18.79
N ASP A 949 -13.37 -29.24 -18.39
CA ASP A 949 -13.73 -29.68 -17.04
C ASP A 949 -12.52 -29.74 -16.09
N SER A 950 -11.34 -30.07 -16.62
CA SER A 950 -10.11 -30.24 -15.82
C SER A 950 -9.23 -29.00 -15.76
N LYS A 951 -9.34 -28.08 -16.73
CA LYS A 951 -8.47 -26.91 -16.81
C LYS A 951 -8.85 -25.87 -15.77
N THR A 952 -7.99 -25.75 -14.76
CA THR A 952 -8.10 -24.74 -13.71
C THR A 952 -7.71 -23.38 -14.29
N VAL A 953 -8.61 -22.41 -14.20
CA VAL A 953 -8.35 -21.00 -14.54
C VAL A 953 -7.81 -20.33 -13.29
N VAL A 954 -6.60 -19.77 -13.40
CA VAL A 954 -5.77 -19.19 -12.33
C VAL A 954 -6.53 -18.14 -11.53
#